data_AF-A0AAU9GXU5-F1
#
_entry.id   AF-A0AAU9GXU5-F1
#
_cell.length_a   1.000
_cell.length_b   1.000
_cell.length_c   1.000
_cell.angle_alpha   90.00
_cell.angle_beta   90.00
_cell.angle_gamma   90.00
#
_symmetry.space_group_name_H-M   'P 1'
#
loop_
_entity.id
_entity.type
_entity.pdbx_description
1 polymer ?
#
loop_
_entity_poly.entity_id
_entity_poly.type
_entity_poly.pdbx_seq_one_letter_code
_entity_poly.pdbx_strand_id
1 'polypeptide(L)'
;MAKRIEAVKQTPNATDEEKQAAVNQINQLKDQAINQINQNQTNDQVDTTTNQAVNAIDNVEAEVVIKPKAIADIEKAVKEKQQQIDNSLDSTDNEKEVASQALAKEKEKALAAIDQAQTNSQVNQAATNGVSAIKIIQPETKVKPAAREKINQKANELRAKINQDKEATAEERQVALDKINEFVNQAMTDITNNRTNQQVDDTTSQALDSIALVTPDHIVRAAARDAVKQQYEAKKREIEQAEHATDEEKQVALNQLANNEKRALQNIDQAIANNDVKRVETNGIATLKGVQPHIVIKPEAQQAIKASAENQVESIKDTPHATVDELDEANQLISDTLKQAQQEIENTNQDAAVTDVRNQTIKAIEQIKPKVRRKRAALDSIEENNKNQLDAIRNTLDTTQDERDVAIDTLNKIVNTIKNDIAQNKTNAEVDRTETDGNDNIKVILPKVQVKPAARQSVGVKAEAQNALIDQSDLSTEEERLAAKHLVEQALNQAIDQINHADKTAQVNQDSINAQNIISKIKPATTVKATALQQIQNIATNKINLIKANNEATDEEQNIAIAQVEKELIKAKQQIASAVTNADVAYLLHDEKNEIREIEPVINRKASAREQLTTLFNDKKQAIEANIQATVEERNSILAQLQNIYDTAIGQIDQDRSNAQVDKTASLNLQTIHDLDVHPIKKPDAEKTINDDLARVTALVQNYRKVSNRNKADALKAITALKLQMDEELKTARTNADVDAVLKRFNVALSDIEAVITEKENSLLRIDNIAQQTYAKFKAIATPEQLAKVKVLIDQYVADGNRMIDEDATLNDIKQHTQFIVDEILAIKLPAEATKVSPKEIQPAPKVCTPIKKEETHESRKVEKELPNTGSEGMDLPLKEFALITGAALLARRRTKNEKES
;
A
#
# COMPACT_ATOMS: atom_id res chain seq x y z
N MET A 1 -16.17 -224.44 -3.69
CA MET A 1 -16.95 -224.13 -2.45
C MET A 1 -16.16 -223.50 -1.30
N ALA A 2 -15.56 -224.22 -0.32
CA ALA A 2 -14.98 -223.57 0.89
C ALA A 2 -13.91 -222.50 0.56
N LYS A 3 -12.97 -222.83 -0.35
CA LYS A 3 -12.00 -221.87 -0.91
C LYS A 3 -12.65 -220.66 -1.60
N ARG A 4 -13.85 -220.82 -2.17
CA ARG A 4 -14.60 -219.75 -2.85
C ARG A 4 -15.40 -218.87 -1.88
N ILE A 5 -15.96 -219.43 -0.80
CA ILE A 5 -16.50 -218.61 0.31
C ILE A 5 -15.39 -217.71 0.86
N GLU A 6 -14.18 -218.24 1.03
CA GLU A 6 -13.06 -217.44 1.51
C GLU A 6 -12.63 -216.37 0.48
N ALA A 7 -12.51 -216.71 -0.79
CA ALA A 7 -12.24 -215.74 -1.85
C ALA A 7 -13.31 -214.62 -1.91
N VAL A 8 -14.60 -214.97 -1.79
CA VAL A 8 -15.71 -214.01 -1.75
C VAL A 8 -15.65 -213.12 -0.51
N LYS A 9 -15.33 -213.66 0.67
CA LYS A 9 -15.12 -212.86 1.89
C LYS A 9 -13.91 -211.91 1.77
N GLN A 10 -12.91 -212.30 0.99
CA GLN A 10 -11.73 -211.49 0.69
C GLN A 10 -11.91 -210.54 -0.51
N THR A 11 -13.09 -210.48 -1.14
CA THR A 11 -13.39 -209.49 -2.21
C THR A 11 -13.08 -208.07 -1.71
N PRO A 12 -12.13 -207.34 -2.33
CA PRO A 12 -11.83 -205.96 -1.94
C PRO A 12 -13.02 -205.04 -2.21
N ASN A 13 -13.15 -203.97 -1.42
CA ASN A 13 -14.20 -202.95 -1.50
C ASN A 13 -15.65 -203.41 -1.30
N ALA A 14 -15.95 -204.71 -1.38
CA ALA A 14 -17.23 -205.29 -1.03
C ALA A 14 -17.54 -205.08 0.48
N THR A 15 -18.78 -204.73 0.80
CA THR A 15 -19.27 -204.69 2.19
C THR A 15 -19.58 -206.09 2.72
N ASP A 16 -19.74 -206.22 4.04
CA ASP A 16 -20.09 -207.48 4.67
C ASP A 16 -21.45 -208.01 4.18
N GLU A 17 -22.41 -207.13 3.84
CA GLU A 17 -23.66 -207.54 3.20
C GLU A 17 -23.48 -208.02 1.75
N GLU A 18 -22.70 -207.30 0.92
CA GLU A 18 -22.37 -207.70 -0.46
C GLU A 18 -21.66 -209.08 -0.49
N LYS A 19 -20.72 -209.29 0.45
CA LYS A 19 -20.03 -210.57 0.67
C LYS A 19 -20.98 -211.66 1.16
N GLN A 20 -21.82 -211.38 2.15
CA GLN A 20 -22.73 -212.38 2.70
C GLN A 20 -23.82 -212.79 1.69
N ALA A 21 -24.25 -211.90 0.79
CA ALA A 21 -25.14 -212.24 -0.32
C ALA A 21 -24.49 -213.30 -1.24
N ALA A 22 -23.25 -213.11 -1.67
CA ALA A 22 -22.51 -214.06 -2.48
C ALA A 22 -22.17 -215.38 -1.72
N VAL A 23 -21.90 -215.31 -0.41
CA VAL A 23 -21.76 -216.51 0.43
C VAL A 23 -23.08 -217.28 0.54
N ASN A 24 -24.22 -216.60 0.63
CA ASN A 24 -25.55 -217.23 0.61
C ASN A 24 -25.81 -217.91 -0.74
N GLN A 25 -25.45 -217.27 -1.85
CA GLN A 25 -25.55 -217.83 -3.20
C GLN A 25 -24.70 -219.11 -3.35
N ILE A 26 -23.45 -219.12 -2.85
CA ILE A 26 -22.60 -220.32 -2.82
C ILE A 26 -23.23 -221.44 -1.97
N ASN A 27 -23.82 -221.11 -0.83
CA ASN A 27 -24.50 -222.10 0.01
C ASN A 27 -25.71 -222.71 -0.70
N GLN A 28 -26.56 -221.89 -1.34
CA GLN A 28 -27.71 -222.37 -2.12
C GLN A 28 -27.28 -223.30 -3.27
N LEU A 29 -26.26 -222.92 -4.04
CA LEU A 29 -25.71 -223.77 -5.11
C LEU A 29 -25.13 -225.08 -4.56
N LYS A 30 -24.48 -225.06 -3.39
CA LYS A 30 -24.01 -226.27 -2.70
C LYS A 30 -25.17 -227.18 -2.26
N ASP A 31 -26.27 -226.62 -1.74
CA ASP A 31 -27.44 -227.41 -1.33
C ASP A 31 -28.20 -227.98 -2.54
N GLN A 32 -28.29 -227.22 -3.63
CA GLN A 32 -28.81 -227.71 -4.91
C GLN A 32 -27.95 -228.85 -5.48
N ALA A 33 -26.63 -228.69 -5.48
CA ALA A 33 -25.69 -229.70 -5.96
C ALA A 33 -25.77 -231.02 -5.17
N ILE A 34 -25.81 -230.96 -3.84
CA ILE A 34 -25.96 -232.15 -2.99
C ILE A 34 -27.29 -232.87 -3.29
N ASN A 35 -28.38 -232.13 -3.44
CA ASN A 35 -29.67 -232.71 -3.78
C ASN A 35 -29.70 -233.37 -5.16
N GLN A 36 -28.98 -232.82 -6.16
CA GLN A 36 -28.85 -233.42 -7.48
C GLN A 36 -27.93 -234.67 -7.45
N ILE A 37 -26.80 -234.62 -6.75
CA ILE A 37 -25.89 -235.76 -6.59
C ILE A 37 -26.62 -236.95 -5.95
N ASN A 38 -27.45 -236.70 -4.94
CA ASN A 38 -28.27 -237.73 -4.28
C ASN A 38 -29.36 -238.36 -5.17
N GLN A 39 -29.65 -237.80 -6.35
CA GLN A 39 -30.65 -238.32 -7.31
C GLN A 39 -30.01 -239.10 -8.47
N ASN A 40 -28.68 -239.06 -8.60
CA ASN A 40 -27.96 -239.72 -9.68
C ASN A 40 -27.88 -241.25 -9.46
N GLN A 41 -28.03 -242.01 -10.55
CA GLN A 41 -28.09 -243.48 -10.53
C GLN A 41 -26.81 -244.14 -11.07
N THR A 42 -25.85 -243.36 -11.56
CA THR A 42 -24.58 -243.81 -12.14
C THR A 42 -23.44 -242.88 -11.73
N ASN A 43 -22.21 -243.40 -11.70
CA ASN A 43 -21.03 -242.60 -11.37
C ASN A 43 -20.81 -241.46 -12.37
N ASP A 44 -21.01 -241.70 -13.67
CA ASP A 44 -20.87 -240.70 -14.73
C ASP A 44 -21.81 -239.50 -14.52
N GLN A 45 -23.03 -239.73 -14.01
CA GLN A 45 -23.95 -238.67 -13.61
C GLN A 45 -23.44 -237.92 -12.37
N VAL A 46 -22.95 -238.62 -11.34
CA VAL A 46 -22.35 -238.01 -10.14
C VAL A 46 -21.16 -237.11 -10.52
N ASP A 47 -20.26 -237.57 -11.39
CA ASP A 47 -19.12 -236.79 -11.86
C ASP A 47 -19.57 -235.59 -12.71
N THR A 48 -20.57 -235.77 -13.59
CA THR A 48 -21.13 -234.67 -14.39
C THR A 48 -21.75 -233.57 -13.52
N THR A 49 -22.63 -233.94 -12.58
CA THR A 49 -23.25 -233.00 -11.64
C THR A 49 -22.20 -232.35 -10.74
N THR A 50 -21.20 -233.10 -10.26
CA THR A 50 -20.13 -232.57 -9.41
C THR A 50 -19.31 -231.50 -10.15
N ASN A 51 -18.92 -231.76 -11.40
CA ASN A 51 -18.16 -230.79 -12.20
C ASN A 51 -18.99 -229.54 -12.54
N GLN A 52 -20.28 -229.71 -12.87
CA GLN A 52 -21.19 -228.57 -13.10
C GLN A 52 -21.39 -227.73 -11.83
N ALA A 53 -21.58 -228.38 -10.68
CA ALA A 53 -21.72 -227.71 -9.39
C ALA A 53 -20.45 -226.96 -8.95
N VAL A 54 -19.27 -227.55 -9.17
CA VAL A 54 -17.99 -226.89 -8.90
C VAL A 54 -17.86 -225.61 -9.74
N ASN A 55 -18.10 -225.69 -11.05
CA ASN A 55 -18.05 -224.52 -11.93
C ASN A 55 -19.10 -223.45 -11.57
N ALA A 56 -20.32 -223.85 -11.23
CA ALA A 56 -21.38 -222.92 -10.82
C ALA A 56 -21.03 -222.19 -9.51
N ILE A 57 -20.48 -222.90 -8.52
CA ILE A 57 -20.05 -222.32 -7.25
C ILE A 57 -18.83 -221.42 -7.43
N ASP A 58 -17.82 -221.87 -8.16
CA ASP A 58 -16.56 -221.14 -8.31
C ASP A 58 -16.67 -219.93 -9.27
N ASN A 59 -17.81 -219.75 -9.95
CA ASN A 59 -18.18 -218.53 -10.69
C ASN A 59 -18.92 -217.48 -9.84
N VAL A 60 -19.32 -217.75 -8.59
CA VAL A 60 -20.00 -216.73 -7.76
C VAL A 60 -19.02 -215.67 -7.26
N GLU A 61 -19.39 -214.40 -7.41
CA GLU A 61 -18.63 -213.22 -6.92
C GLU A 61 -19.53 -212.29 -6.10
N ALA A 62 -18.92 -211.44 -5.27
CA ALA A 62 -19.65 -210.37 -4.60
C ALA A 62 -19.76 -209.17 -5.54
N GLU A 63 -20.99 -208.69 -5.75
CA GLU A 63 -21.25 -207.48 -6.52
C GLU A 63 -20.88 -206.26 -5.67
N VAL A 64 -19.99 -205.39 -6.17
CA VAL A 64 -19.43 -204.26 -5.41
C VAL A 64 -19.98 -202.94 -5.93
N VAL A 65 -20.95 -202.38 -5.20
CA VAL A 65 -21.71 -201.19 -5.64
C VAL A 65 -21.64 -200.06 -4.62
N ILE A 66 -21.66 -200.39 -3.32
CA ILE A 66 -21.92 -199.41 -2.27
C ILE A 66 -20.71 -198.49 -2.01
N LYS A 67 -19.48 -199.02 -1.90
CA LYS A 67 -18.27 -198.17 -1.78
C LYS A 67 -17.97 -197.34 -3.04
N PRO A 68 -17.98 -197.89 -4.27
CA PRO A 68 -17.76 -197.10 -5.49
C PRO A 68 -18.72 -195.91 -5.62
N LYS A 69 -20.00 -196.10 -5.29
CA LYS A 69 -20.99 -195.01 -5.30
C LYS A 69 -20.68 -193.93 -4.25
N ALA A 70 -20.38 -194.34 -3.01
CA ALA A 70 -20.01 -193.42 -1.93
C ALA A 70 -18.76 -192.57 -2.27
N ILE A 71 -17.77 -193.17 -2.94
CA ILE A 71 -16.59 -192.47 -3.45
C ILE A 71 -17.01 -191.43 -4.51
N ALA A 72 -17.83 -191.81 -5.49
CA ALA A 72 -18.29 -190.90 -6.54
C ALA A 72 -19.10 -189.70 -5.99
N ASP A 73 -19.94 -189.91 -4.98
CA ASP A 73 -20.68 -188.83 -4.31
C ASP A 73 -19.73 -187.85 -3.57
N ILE A 74 -18.65 -188.35 -2.95
CA ILE A 74 -17.58 -187.52 -2.37
C ILE A 74 -16.81 -186.75 -3.46
N GLU A 75 -16.38 -187.41 -4.54
CA GLU A 75 -15.63 -186.74 -5.61
C GLU A 75 -16.45 -185.67 -6.32
N LYS A 76 -17.76 -185.90 -6.50
CA LYS A 76 -18.69 -184.90 -7.00
C LYS A 76 -18.78 -183.70 -6.04
N ALA A 77 -18.99 -183.93 -4.74
CA ALA A 77 -19.07 -182.86 -3.75
C ALA A 77 -17.77 -182.03 -3.68
N VAL A 78 -16.60 -182.68 -3.79
CA VAL A 78 -15.31 -182.00 -3.87
C VAL A 78 -15.22 -181.14 -5.13
N LYS A 79 -15.59 -181.67 -6.31
CA LYS A 79 -15.53 -180.92 -7.57
C LYS A 79 -16.44 -179.69 -7.56
N GLU A 80 -17.68 -179.85 -7.08
CA GLU A 80 -18.64 -178.75 -6.92
C GLU A 80 -18.13 -177.70 -5.93
N LYS A 81 -17.50 -178.12 -4.81
CA LYS A 81 -16.97 -177.20 -3.81
C LYS A 81 -15.67 -176.50 -4.26
N GLN A 82 -14.77 -177.18 -4.96
CA GLN A 82 -13.56 -176.56 -5.53
C GLN A 82 -13.95 -175.44 -6.49
N GLN A 83 -14.94 -175.67 -7.36
CA GLN A 83 -15.46 -174.64 -8.26
C GLN A 83 -16.08 -173.43 -7.52
N GLN A 84 -16.67 -173.62 -6.32
CA GLN A 84 -17.12 -172.51 -5.46
C GLN A 84 -15.95 -171.72 -4.86
N ILE A 85 -14.86 -172.39 -4.48
CA ILE A 85 -13.63 -171.75 -3.97
C ILE A 85 -12.98 -170.91 -5.08
N ASP A 86 -12.78 -171.50 -6.26
CA ASP A 86 -12.14 -170.85 -7.41
C ASP A 86 -12.90 -169.59 -7.87
N ASN A 87 -14.24 -169.68 -7.91
CA ASN A 87 -15.12 -168.59 -8.34
C ASN A 87 -15.33 -167.48 -7.28
N SER A 88 -14.76 -167.60 -6.07
CA SER A 88 -14.92 -166.56 -5.06
C SER A 88 -14.15 -165.28 -5.44
N LEU A 89 -14.85 -164.17 -5.69
CA LEU A 89 -14.25 -162.94 -6.24
C LEU A 89 -13.58 -162.07 -5.17
N ASP A 90 -14.19 -161.96 -3.98
CA ASP A 90 -13.63 -161.21 -2.84
C ASP A 90 -12.55 -161.99 -2.07
N SER A 91 -12.23 -163.22 -2.50
CA SER A 91 -11.06 -163.96 -2.04
C SER A 91 -9.85 -163.69 -2.93
N THR A 92 -8.68 -163.56 -2.30
CA THR A 92 -7.39 -163.73 -2.97
C THR A 92 -7.11 -165.20 -3.28
N ASP A 93 -6.22 -165.47 -4.22
CA ASP A 93 -5.71 -166.81 -4.50
C ASP A 93 -5.03 -167.43 -3.26
N ASN A 94 -4.46 -166.61 -2.36
CA ASN A 94 -3.91 -167.06 -1.08
C ASN A 94 -5.01 -167.57 -0.12
N GLU A 95 -6.13 -166.84 0.01
CA GLU A 95 -7.28 -167.28 0.82
C GLU A 95 -7.99 -168.51 0.21
N LYS A 96 -7.96 -168.65 -1.13
CA LYS A 96 -8.45 -169.83 -1.85
C LYS A 96 -7.58 -171.05 -1.64
N GLU A 97 -6.26 -170.91 -1.73
CA GLU A 97 -5.31 -172.02 -1.57
C GLU A 97 -5.50 -172.71 -0.22
N VAL A 98 -5.65 -171.94 0.86
CA VAL A 98 -5.94 -172.46 2.21
C VAL A 98 -7.25 -173.26 2.24
N ALA A 99 -8.30 -172.78 1.56
CA ALA A 99 -9.58 -173.50 1.45
C ALA A 99 -9.47 -174.77 0.60
N SER A 100 -8.70 -174.76 -0.50
CA SER A 100 -8.45 -175.94 -1.32
C SER A 100 -7.59 -176.99 -0.60
N GLN A 101 -6.60 -176.57 0.20
CA GLN A 101 -5.83 -177.48 1.06
C GLN A 101 -6.74 -178.12 2.13
N ALA A 102 -7.66 -177.36 2.74
CA ALA A 102 -8.67 -177.90 3.66
C ALA A 102 -9.63 -178.87 2.95
N LEU A 103 -10.05 -178.56 1.71
CA LEU A 103 -10.91 -179.41 0.90
C LEU A 103 -10.25 -180.74 0.51
N ALA A 104 -8.97 -180.72 0.13
CA ALA A 104 -8.20 -181.92 -0.14
C ALA A 104 -8.11 -182.82 1.11
N LYS A 105 -7.83 -182.22 2.27
CA LYS A 105 -7.72 -182.93 3.55
C LYS A 105 -9.04 -183.60 3.99
N GLU A 106 -10.18 -182.91 3.82
CA GLU A 106 -11.49 -183.52 4.12
C GLU A 106 -11.92 -184.54 3.04
N LYS A 107 -11.47 -184.42 1.77
CA LYS A 107 -11.61 -185.50 0.77
C LYS A 107 -10.90 -186.77 1.25
N GLU A 108 -9.62 -186.69 1.59
CA GLU A 108 -8.82 -187.83 2.05
C GLU A 108 -9.45 -188.51 3.26
N LYS A 109 -9.84 -187.72 4.25
CA LYS A 109 -10.51 -188.18 5.48
C LYS A 109 -11.86 -188.85 5.21
N ALA A 110 -12.66 -188.33 4.26
CA ALA A 110 -13.93 -188.96 3.87
C ALA A 110 -13.73 -190.28 3.10
N LEU A 111 -12.75 -190.33 2.20
CA LEU A 111 -12.40 -191.56 1.48
C LEU A 111 -11.87 -192.64 2.42
N ALA A 112 -11.00 -192.28 3.37
CA ALA A 112 -10.51 -193.21 4.40
C ALA A 112 -11.64 -193.77 5.29
N ALA A 113 -12.66 -192.95 5.61
CA ALA A 113 -13.83 -193.40 6.36
C ALA A 113 -14.72 -194.37 5.55
N ILE A 114 -14.83 -194.18 4.23
CA ILE A 114 -15.53 -195.12 3.32
C ILE A 114 -14.75 -196.43 3.17
N ASP A 115 -13.42 -196.37 3.08
CA ASP A 115 -12.56 -197.54 3.01
C ASP A 115 -12.63 -198.39 4.29
N GLN A 116 -12.57 -197.76 5.48
CA GLN A 116 -12.66 -198.45 6.77
C GLN A 116 -14.07 -198.99 7.10
N ALA A 117 -15.13 -198.45 6.50
CA ALA A 117 -16.49 -198.93 6.73
C ALA A 117 -16.69 -200.36 6.23
N GLN A 118 -17.29 -201.23 7.05
CA GLN A 118 -17.50 -202.65 6.69
C GLN A 118 -18.92 -202.94 6.20
N THR A 119 -19.92 -202.27 6.78
CA THR A 119 -21.34 -202.45 6.43
C THR A 119 -21.87 -201.34 5.52
N ASN A 120 -22.92 -201.66 4.76
CA ASN A 120 -23.66 -200.71 3.93
C ASN A 120 -24.10 -199.45 4.70
N SER A 121 -24.52 -199.61 5.96
CA SER A 121 -24.93 -198.49 6.81
C SER A 121 -23.76 -197.55 7.12
N GLN A 122 -22.60 -198.10 7.51
CA GLN A 122 -21.39 -197.33 7.80
C GLN A 122 -20.87 -196.60 6.56
N VAL A 123 -20.89 -197.22 5.37
CA VAL A 123 -20.45 -196.57 4.12
C VAL A 123 -21.34 -195.37 3.78
N ASN A 124 -22.67 -195.53 3.86
CA ASN A 124 -23.61 -194.42 3.62
C ASN A 124 -23.47 -193.29 4.66
N GLN A 125 -23.20 -193.63 5.92
CA GLN A 125 -22.95 -192.64 6.97
C GLN A 125 -21.62 -191.90 6.76
N ALA A 126 -20.55 -192.61 6.38
CA ALA A 126 -19.25 -192.01 6.06
C ALA A 126 -19.36 -191.03 4.87
N ALA A 127 -20.07 -191.43 3.81
CA ALA A 127 -20.35 -190.56 2.67
C ALA A 127 -21.15 -189.31 3.08
N THR A 128 -22.24 -189.49 3.84
CA THR A 128 -23.10 -188.39 4.30
C THR A 128 -22.33 -187.39 5.17
N ASN A 129 -21.49 -187.88 6.09
CA ASN A 129 -20.65 -187.05 6.94
C ASN A 129 -19.57 -186.33 6.13
N GLY A 130 -18.91 -187.02 5.20
CA GLY A 130 -17.89 -186.44 4.33
C GLY A 130 -18.44 -185.34 3.41
N VAL A 131 -19.56 -185.59 2.71
CA VAL A 131 -20.25 -184.57 1.90
C VAL A 131 -20.65 -183.36 2.75
N SER A 132 -21.07 -183.57 4.00
CA SER A 132 -21.43 -182.48 4.93
C SER A 132 -20.22 -181.66 5.37
N ALA A 133 -19.09 -182.31 5.68
CA ALA A 133 -17.83 -181.65 6.01
C ALA A 133 -17.26 -180.85 4.81
N ILE A 134 -17.33 -181.42 3.61
CA ILE A 134 -16.94 -180.74 2.36
C ILE A 134 -17.78 -179.48 2.11
N LYS A 135 -19.10 -179.54 2.34
CA LYS A 135 -20.03 -178.44 2.05
C LYS A 135 -19.76 -177.15 2.86
N ILE A 136 -19.23 -177.25 4.07
CA ILE A 136 -18.94 -176.07 4.92
C ILE A 136 -17.61 -175.38 4.60
N ILE A 137 -16.75 -175.96 3.76
CA ILE A 137 -15.44 -175.38 3.42
C ILE A 137 -15.64 -174.15 2.53
N GLN A 138 -14.91 -173.07 2.80
CA GLN A 138 -14.93 -171.84 2.02
C GLN A 138 -13.67 -171.00 2.33
N PRO A 139 -13.25 -170.09 1.44
CA PRO A 139 -12.19 -169.12 1.74
C PRO A 139 -12.60 -168.21 2.90
N GLU A 140 -11.62 -167.78 3.69
CA GLU A 140 -11.82 -166.81 4.77
C GLU A 140 -11.59 -165.38 4.25
N THR A 141 -12.57 -164.84 3.51
CA THR A 141 -12.50 -163.52 2.85
C THR A 141 -12.27 -162.38 3.85
N LYS A 142 -11.03 -161.90 3.97
CA LYS A 142 -10.63 -160.80 4.85
C LYS A 142 -9.85 -159.70 4.12
N VAL A 143 -8.96 -160.09 3.21
CA VAL A 143 -7.93 -159.19 2.64
C VAL A 143 -8.53 -158.11 1.75
N LYS A 144 -9.34 -158.46 0.74
CA LYS A 144 -10.02 -157.46 -0.11
C LYS A 144 -11.03 -156.59 0.67
N PRO A 145 -11.93 -157.13 1.53
CA PRO A 145 -12.83 -156.30 2.33
C PRO A 145 -12.11 -155.28 3.22
N ALA A 146 -11.05 -155.67 3.92
CA ALA A 146 -10.28 -154.78 4.78
C ALA A 146 -9.57 -153.66 4.01
N ALA A 147 -9.08 -153.95 2.80
CA ALA A 147 -8.50 -152.95 1.90
C ALA A 147 -9.54 -151.90 1.45
N ARG A 148 -10.71 -152.35 0.97
CA ARG A 148 -11.83 -151.45 0.61
C ARG A 148 -12.21 -150.53 1.76
N GLU A 149 -12.32 -151.07 2.98
CA GLU A 149 -12.70 -150.31 4.16
C GLU A 149 -11.67 -149.25 4.53
N LYS A 150 -10.36 -149.58 4.55
CA LYS A 150 -9.28 -148.59 4.77
C LYS A 150 -9.35 -147.42 3.78
N ILE A 151 -9.56 -147.73 2.49
CA ILE A 151 -9.65 -146.72 1.41
C ILE A 151 -10.89 -145.82 1.61
N ASN A 152 -12.05 -146.42 1.91
CA ASN A 152 -13.28 -145.68 2.17
C ASN A 152 -13.18 -144.77 3.40
N GLN A 153 -12.62 -145.27 4.50
CA GLN A 153 -12.36 -144.48 5.72
C GLN A 153 -11.47 -143.28 5.38
N LYS A 154 -10.36 -143.49 4.66
CA LYS A 154 -9.43 -142.41 4.32
C LYS A 154 -10.05 -141.35 3.39
N ALA A 155 -10.80 -141.80 2.40
CA ALA A 155 -11.55 -140.90 1.52
C ALA A 155 -12.58 -140.07 2.31
N ASN A 156 -13.28 -140.67 3.27
CA ASN A 156 -14.28 -139.97 4.08
C ASN A 156 -13.65 -138.96 5.06
N GLU A 157 -12.51 -139.29 5.68
CA GLU A 157 -11.71 -138.31 6.45
C GLU A 157 -11.39 -137.06 5.63
N LEU A 158 -10.90 -137.26 4.39
CA LEU A 158 -10.40 -136.18 3.56
C LEU A 158 -11.54 -135.39 2.91
N ARG A 159 -12.62 -136.05 2.46
CA ARG A 159 -13.87 -135.40 2.07
C ARG A 159 -14.41 -134.50 3.19
N ALA A 160 -14.35 -134.94 4.44
CA ALA A 160 -14.78 -134.12 5.58
C ALA A 160 -13.88 -132.88 5.79
N LYS A 161 -12.56 -133.02 5.66
CA LYS A 161 -11.62 -131.89 5.71
C LYS A 161 -11.84 -130.90 4.57
N ILE A 162 -11.99 -131.38 3.34
CA ILE A 162 -12.26 -130.53 2.16
C ILE A 162 -13.57 -129.77 2.32
N ASN A 163 -14.65 -130.40 2.79
CA ASN A 163 -15.92 -129.71 3.04
C ASN A 163 -15.86 -128.71 4.21
N GLN A 164 -14.84 -128.77 5.06
CA GLN A 164 -14.57 -127.78 6.11
C GLN A 164 -13.55 -126.71 5.68
N ASP A 165 -12.96 -126.82 4.48
CA ASP A 165 -12.09 -125.80 3.91
C ASP A 165 -12.88 -124.51 3.66
N LYS A 166 -12.54 -123.49 4.45
CA LYS A 166 -13.17 -122.17 4.38
C LYS A 166 -12.51 -121.21 3.41
N GLU A 167 -11.34 -121.52 2.85
CA GLU A 167 -10.60 -120.65 1.94
C GLU A 167 -10.92 -120.94 0.47
N ALA A 168 -11.15 -122.21 0.12
CA ALA A 168 -11.66 -122.63 -1.18
C ALA A 168 -13.11 -122.18 -1.44
N THR A 169 -13.48 -121.99 -2.71
CA THR A 169 -14.88 -121.85 -3.15
C THR A 169 -15.61 -123.20 -3.26
N ALA A 170 -16.90 -123.17 -3.57
CA ALA A 170 -17.69 -124.38 -3.81
C ALA A 170 -17.15 -125.19 -4.99
N GLU A 171 -16.78 -124.52 -6.08
CA GLU A 171 -16.23 -125.14 -7.28
C GLU A 171 -14.82 -125.70 -7.04
N GLU A 172 -13.95 -124.96 -6.34
CA GLU A 172 -12.59 -125.43 -5.96
C GLU A 172 -12.65 -126.67 -5.05
N ARG A 173 -13.57 -126.71 -4.08
CA ARG A 173 -13.82 -127.92 -3.27
C ARG A 173 -14.35 -129.08 -4.11
N GLN A 174 -15.27 -128.84 -5.04
CA GLN A 174 -15.89 -129.91 -5.83
C GLN A 174 -14.85 -130.64 -6.70
N VAL A 175 -13.93 -129.91 -7.35
CA VAL A 175 -12.83 -130.52 -8.12
C VAL A 175 -11.97 -131.46 -7.26
N ALA A 176 -11.66 -131.08 -6.01
CA ALA A 176 -10.93 -131.93 -5.08
C ALA A 176 -11.74 -133.15 -4.62
N LEU A 177 -13.05 -133.00 -4.38
CA LEU A 177 -13.93 -134.12 -4.03
C LEU A 177 -14.06 -135.13 -5.17
N ASP A 178 -14.19 -134.67 -6.41
CA ASP A 178 -14.30 -135.53 -7.59
C ASP A 178 -13.01 -136.29 -7.88
N LYS A 179 -11.84 -135.67 -7.64
CA LYS A 179 -10.54 -136.35 -7.73
C LYS A 179 -10.35 -137.44 -6.67
N ILE A 180 -10.91 -137.27 -5.46
CA ILE A 180 -11.00 -138.37 -4.48
C ILE A 180 -11.94 -139.47 -4.97
N ASN A 181 -13.08 -139.12 -5.57
CA ASN A 181 -14.01 -140.10 -6.12
C ASN A 181 -13.36 -140.94 -7.24
N GLU A 182 -12.58 -140.30 -8.12
CA GLU A 182 -11.78 -140.96 -9.15
C GLU A 182 -10.77 -141.96 -8.55
N PHE A 183 -9.90 -141.51 -7.63
CA PHE A 183 -8.91 -142.39 -6.99
C PHE A 183 -9.54 -143.54 -6.19
N VAL A 184 -10.66 -143.31 -5.51
CA VAL A 184 -11.41 -144.38 -4.82
C VAL A 184 -11.98 -145.38 -5.82
N ASN A 185 -12.62 -144.93 -6.90
CA ASN A 185 -13.22 -145.82 -7.90
C ASN A 185 -12.16 -146.67 -8.63
N GLN A 186 -11.01 -146.08 -8.96
CA GLN A 186 -9.87 -146.79 -9.52
C GLN A 186 -9.37 -147.86 -8.54
N ALA A 187 -9.06 -147.48 -7.30
CA ALA A 187 -8.58 -148.42 -6.29
C ALA A 187 -9.59 -149.54 -5.98
N MET A 188 -10.89 -149.24 -5.94
CA MET A 188 -11.95 -150.26 -5.76
C MET A 188 -12.01 -151.26 -6.92
N THR A 189 -11.71 -150.81 -8.14
CA THR A 189 -11.60 -151.66 -9.33
C THR A 189 -10.37 -152.56 -9.24
N ASP A 190 -9.21 -151.98 -8.93
CA ASP A 190 -7.94 -152.71 -8.82
C ASP A 190 -7.96 -153.74 -7.68
N ILE A 191 -8.46 -153.37 -6.50
CA ILE A 191 -8.67 -154.31 -5.36
C ILE A 191 -9.59 -155.48 -5.74
N THR A 192 -10.57 -155.27 -6.64
CA THR A 192 -11.43 -156.35 -7.14
C THR A 192 -10.63 -157.31 -8.03
N ASN A 193 -9.81 -156.76 -8.94
CA ASN A 193 -9.03 -157.51 -9.92
C ASN A 193 -7.78 -158.19 -9.34
N ASN A 194 -7.22 -157.66 -8.24
CA ASN A 194 -6.02 -158.18 -7.58
C ASN A 194 -6.19 -159.63 -7.16
N ARG A 195 -5.12 -160.41 -7.34
CA ARG A 195 -5.14 -161.87 -7.14
C ARG A 195 -4.48 -162.30 -5.82
N THR A 196 -3.39 -161.65 -5.44
CA THR A 196 -2.60 -162.00 -4.24
C THR A 196 -2.77 -160.97 -3.13
N ASN A 197 -2.43 -161.37 -1.89
CA ASN A 197 -2.42 -160.45 -0.74
C ASN A 197 -1.48 -159.26 -0.98
N GLN A 198 -0.28 -159.50 -1.52
CA GLN A 198 0.71 -158.45 -1.79
C GLN A 198 0.14 -157.38 -2.74
N GLN A 199 -0.48 -157.77 -3.85
CA GLN A 199 -1.11 -156.82 -4.77
C GLN A 199 -2.21 -155.99 -4.09
N VAL A 200 -3.00 -156.61 -3.19
CA VAL A 200 -4.01 -155.89 -2.40
C VAL A 200 -3.37 -154.86 -1.48
N ASP A 201 -2.29 -155.19 -0.76
CA ASP A 201 -1.61 -154.25 0.14
C ASP A 201 -0.85 -153.15 -0.64
N ASP A 202 -0.24 -153.46 -1.79
CA ASP A 202 0.41 -152.50 -2.68
C ASP A 202 -0.59 -151.47 -3.22
N THR A 203 -1.70 -151.93 -3.81
CA THR A 203 -2.80 -151.07 -4.29
C THR A 203 -3.41 -150.26 -3.15
N THR A 204 -3.58 -150.85 -1.97
CA THR A 204 -4.09 -150.13 -0.79
C THR A 204 -3.17 -148.98 -0.41
N SER A 205 -1.86 -149.23 -0.37
CA SER A 205 -0.85 -148.23 0.00
C SER A 205 -0.81 -147.08 -1.01
N GLN A 206 -0.72 -147.40 -2.30
CA GLN A 206 -0.73 -146.41 -3.38
C GLN A 206 -2.02 -145.58 -3.41
N ALA A 207 -3.18 -146.20 -3.14
CA ALA A 207 -4.46 -145.50 -3.06
C ALA A 207 -4.53 -144.54 -1.86
N LEU A 208 -4.05 -144.97 -0.68
CA LEU A 208 -4.02 -144.13 0.51
C LEU A 208 -3.12 -142.90 0.32
N ASP A 209 -1.94 -143.06 -0.29
CA ASP A 209 -1.03 -141.95 -0.61
C ASP A 209 -1.63 -141.01 -1.67
N SER A 210 -2.18 -141.56 -2.76
CA SER A 210 -2.79 -140.78 -3.84
C SER A 210 -3.98 -139.95 -3.33
N ILE A 211 -4.83 -140.53 -2.47
CA ILE A 211 -5.92 -139.81 -1.80
C ILE A 211 -5.35 -138.75 -0.87
N ALA A 212 -4.36 -139.06 -0.03
CA ALA A 212 -3.82 -138.13 0.97
C ALA A 212 -3.19 -136.84 0.39
N LEU A 213 -2.79 -136.85 -0.88
CA LEU A 213 -2.27 -135.69 -1.61
C LEU A 213 -3.35 -134.77 -2.21
N VAL A 214 -4.65 -135.11 -2.12
CA VAL A 214 -5.71 -134.27 -2.69
C VAL A 214 -6.11 -133.12 -1.76
N THR A 215 -5.81 -131.89 -2.18
CA THR A 215 -6.27 -130.65 -1.55
C THR A 215 -7.06 -129.79 -2.55
N PRO A 216 -7.92 -128.86 -2.11
CA PRO A 216 -8.47 -127.83 -2.97
C PRO A 216 -7.39 -126.82 -3.39
N ASP A 217 -7.58 -126.19 -4.54
CA ASP A 217 -6.85 -124.99 -4.92
C ASP A 217 -7.48 -123.75 -4.25
N HIS A 218 -6.69 -122.73 -3.93
CA HIS A 218 -7.13 -121.49 -3.25
C HIS A 218 -6.90 -120.25 -4.14
N ILE A 219 -7.37 -120.30 -5.38
CA ILE A 219 -7.00 -119.32 -6.42
C ILE A 219 -7.97 -118.14 -6.44
N VAL A 220 -9.28 -118.42 -6.44
CA VAL A 220 -10.29 -117.42 -6.82
C VAL A 220 -10.44 -116.33 -5.76
N ARG A 221 -10.39 -116.66 -4.46
CA ARG A 221 -10.42 -115.66 -3.39
C ARG A 221 -9.10 -114.91 -3.23
N ALA A 222 -7.96 -115.59 -3.36
CA ALA A 222 -6.65 -114.95 -3.28
C ALA A 222 -6.52 -113.84 -4.34
N ALA A 223 -6.82 -114.15 -5.60
CA ALA A 223 -6.82 -113.20 -6.70
C ALA A 223 -7.79 -112.01 -6.47
N ALA A 224 -8.99 -112.27 -5.95
CA ALA A 224 -9.96 -111.24 -5.65
C ALA A 224 -9.51 -110.29 -4.53
N ARG A 225 -8.91 -110.81 -3.44
CA ARG A 225 -8.35 -109.98 -2.36
C ARG A 225 -7.21 -109.10 -2.85
N ASP A 226 -6.32 -109.63 -3.68
CA ASP A 226 -5.18 -108.87 -4.21
C ASP A 226 -5.61 -107.82 -5.24
N ALA A 227 -6.63 -108.10 -6.06
CA ALA A 227 -7.25 -107.10 -6.92
C ALA A 227 -7.85 -105.93 -6.11
N VAL A 228 -8.52 -106.21 -4.98
CA VAL A 228 -9.05 -105.17 -4.07
C VAL A 228 -7.91 -104.33 -3.45
N LYS A 229 -6.86 -104.96 -2.91
CA LYS A 229 -5.69 -104.24 -2.34
C LYS A 229 -4.98 -103.36 -3.37
N GLN A 230 -4.79 -103.85 -4.60
CA GLN A 230 -4.16 -103.07 -5.67
C GLN A 230 -4.99 -101.81 -6.02
N GLN A 231 -6.32 -101.92 -6.04
CA GLN A 231 -7.20 -100.77 -6.27
C GLN A 231 -7.27 -99.84 -5.07
N TYR A 232 -7.15 -100.35 -3.83
CA TYR A 232 -7.00 -99.53 -2.62
C TYR A 232 -5.71 -98.70 -2.67
N GLU A 233 -4.54 -99.31 -2.85
CA GLU A 233 -3.26 -98.59 -2.92
C GLU A 233 -3.13 -97.70 -4.17
N ALA A 234 -3.84 -97.97 -5.26
CA ALA A 234 -3.97 -97.03 -6.37
C ALA A 234 -4.78 -95.78 -5.95
N LYS A 235 -5.97 -95.99 -5.38
CA LYS A 235 -6.90 -94.91 -5.04
C LYS A 235 -6.44 -94.05 -3.85
N LYS A 236 -5.75 -94.66 -2.89
CA LYS A 236 -5.09 -93.98 -1.77
C LYS A 236 -4.10 -92.91 -2.25
N ARG A 237 -3.22 -93.26 -3.18
CA ARG A 237 -2.28 -92.30 -3.81
C ARG A 237 -3.00 -91.20 -4.59
N GLU A 238 -4.09 -91.54 -5.28
CA GLU A 238 -4.94 -90.56 -5.99
C GLU A 238 -5.61 -89.56 -5.03
N ILE A 239 -5.93 -89.97 -3.79
CA ILE A 239 -6.44 -89.10 -2.72
C ILE A 239 -5.32 -88.27 -2.07
N GLU A 240 -4.17 -88.88 -1.76
CA GLU A 240 -2.99 -88.20 -1.20
C GLU A 240 -2.49 -87.09 -2.15
N GLN A 241 -2.48 -87.37 -3.46
CA GLN A 241 -2.08 -86.45 -4.52
C GLN A 241 -3.16 -85.45 -4.95
N ALA A 242 -4.35 -85.44 -4.33
CA ALA A 242 -5.39 -84.48 -4.70
C ALA A 242 -4.93 -83.03 -4.48
N GLU A 243 -4.88 -82.24 -5.55
CA GLU A 243 -4.61 -80.80 -5.51
C GLU A 243 -5.83 -80.04 -4.93
N HIS A 244 -5.61 -78.83 -4.43
CA HIS A 244 -6.58 -77.96 -3.74
C HIS A 244 -7.22 -78.51 -2.45
N ALA A 245 -7.25 -79.82 -2.23
CA ALA A 245 -7.76 -80.46 -1.01
C ALA A 245 -6.85 -80.22 0.20
N THR A 246 -7.44 -79.98 1.39
CA THR A 246 -6.70 -79.96 2.67
C THR A 246 -6.40 -81.37 3.16
N ASP A 247 -5.47 -81.49 4.11
CA ASP A 247 -5.11 -82.78 4.72
C ASP A 247 -6.28 -83.35 5.53
N GLU A 248 -7.11 -82.51 6.15
CA GLU A 248 -8.35 -82.89 6.81
C GLU A 248 -9.37 -83.47 5.81
N GLU A 249 -9.63 -82.77 4.70
CA GLU A 249 -10.49 -83.24 3.60
C GLU A 249 -9.98 -84.58 3.00
N LYS A 250 -8.66 -84.72 2.84
CA LYS A 250 -8.01 -85.97 2.41
C LYS A 250 -8.16 -87.08 3.44
N GLN A 251 -7.93 -86.80 4.73
CA GLN A 251 -7.97 -87.82 5.78
C GLN A 251 -9.40 -88.38 5.96
N VAL A 252 -10.44 -87.56 5.78
CA VAL A 252 -11.83 -88.04 5.72
C VAL A 252 -12.01 -89.06 4.57
N ALA A 253 -11.52 -88.75 3.37
CA ALA A 253 -11.58 -89.65 2.22
C ALA A 253 -10.74 -90.93 2.43
N LEU A 254 -9.53 -90.83 3.00
CA LEU A 254 -8.69 -92.00 3.33
C LEU A 254 -9.36 -92.92 4.36
N ASN A 255 -9.99 -92.34 5.40
CA ASN A 255 -10.76 -93.08 6.39
C ASN A 255 -11.96 -93.81 5.75
N GLN A 256 -12.66 -93.18 4.80
CA GLN A 256 -13.74 -93.82 4.05
C GLN A 256 -13.20 -94.95 3.14
N LEU A 257 -12.08 -94.73 2.47
CA LEU A 257 -11.43 -95.72 1.59
C LEU A 257 -11.04 -97.00 2.36
N ALA A 258 -10.38 -96.86 3.52
CA ALA A 258 -9.98 -97.99 4.35
C ALA A 258 -11.17 -98.80 4.89
N ASN A 259 -12.26 -98.11 5.27
CA ASN A 259 -13.51 -98.79 5.67
C ASN A 259 -14.17 -99.53 4.50
N ASN A 260 -14.08 -99.00 3.28
CA ASN A 260 -14.59 -99.65 2.08
C ASN A 260 -13.74 -100.87 1.67
N GLU A 261 -12.42 -100.80 1.78
CA GLU A 261 -11.52 -101.96 1.55
C GLU A 261 -11.85 -103.10 2.52
N LYS A 262 -11.89 -102.79 3.83
CA LYS A 262 -12.22 -103.77 4.87
C LYS A 262 -13.55 -104.49 4.60
N ARG A 263 -14.57 -103.76 4.16
CA ARG A 263 -15.87 -104.33 3.78
C ARG A 263 -15.79 -105.18 2.51
N ALA A 264 -15.01 -104.77 1.51
CA ALA A 264 -14.80 -105.55 0.29
C ALA A 264 -14.11 -106.89 0.57
N LEU A 265 -13.05 -106.89 1.39
CA LEU A 265 -12.34 -108.10 1.81
C LEU A 265 -13.26 -109.04 2.62
N GLN A 266 -14.01 -108.50 3.60
CA GLN A 266 -14.99 -109.27 4.37
C GLN A 266 -16.09 -109.91 3.51
N ASN A 267 -16.51 -109.23 2.44
CA ASN A 267 -17.49 -109.78 1.49
C ASN A 267 -16.86 -110.91 0.63
N ILE A 268 -15.59 -110.80 0.25
CA ILE A 268 -14.86 -111.87 -0.47
C ILE A 268 -14.75 -113.12 0.42
N ASP A 269 -14.39 -112.97 1.68
CA ASP A 269 -14.28 -114.08 2.65
C ASP A 269 -15.61 -114.82 2.88
N GLN A 270 -16.74 -114.12 2.71
CA GLN A 270 -18.10 -114.68 2.87
C GLN A 270 -18.68 -115.27 1.57
N ALA A 271 -18.13 -114.94 0.39
CA ALA A 271 -18.65 -115.38 -0.90
C ALA A 271 -18.36 -116.87 -1.13
N ILE A 272 -19.40 -117.67 -1.43
CA ILE A 272 -19.32 -119.14 -1.42
C ILE A 272 -18.89 -119.71 -2.78
N ALA A 273 -19.46 -119.20 -3.88
CA ALA A 273 -19.18 -119.64 -5.25
C ALA A 273 -18.26 -118.67 -6.00
N ASN A 274 -17.57 -119.13 -7.05
CA ASN A 274 -16.69 -118.31 -7.88
C ASN A 274 -17.39 -117.05 -8.43
N ASN A 275 -18.65 -117.19 -8.86
CA ASN A 275 -19.47 -116.08 -9.35
C ASN A 275 -19.87 -115.09 -8.24
N ASP A 276 -19.97 -115.53 -6.98
CA ASP A 276 -20.18 -114.63 -5.85
C ASP A 276 -18.92 -113.83 -5.57
N VAL A 277 -17.76 -114.50 -5.52
CA VAL A 277 -16.45 -113.86 -5.30
C VAL A 277 -16.22 -112.78 -6.35
N LYS A 278 -16.44 -113.09 -7.64
CA LYS A 278 -16.25 -112.10 -8.71
C LYS A 278 -17.23 -110.92 -8.64
N ARG A 279 -18.47 -111.14 -8.17
CA ARG A 279 -19.46 -110.09 -7.96
C ARG A 279 -19.07 -109.16 -6.80
N VAL A 280 -18.61 -109.70 -5.67
CA VAL A 280 -18.20 -108.87 -4.52
C VAL A 280 -16.85 -108.18 -4.76
N GLU A 281 -15.92 -108.80 -5.50
CA GLU A 281 -14.70 -108.15 -6.00
C GLU A 281 -15.06 -106.91 -6.85
N THR A 282 -15.91 -107.09 -7.87
CA THR A 282 -16.34 -106.01 -8.77
C THR A 282 -17.01 -104.87 -8.01
N ASN A 283 -17.94 -105.19 -7.10
CA ASN A 283 -18.63 -104.20 -6.27
C ASN A 283 -17.68 -103.49 -5.29
N GLY A 284 -16.71 -104.21 -4.71
CA GLY A 284 -15.69 -103.64 -3.83
C GLY A 284 -14.79 -102.65 -4.56
N ILE A 285 -14.29 -103.03 -5.74
CA ILE A 285 -13.46 -102.17 -6.59
C ILE A 285 -14.24 -100.92 -7.04
N ALA A 286 -15.52 -101.05 -7.43
CA ALA A 286 -16.36 -99.91 -7.75
C ALA A 286 -16.57 -98.96 -6.56
N THR A 287 -16.78 -99.53 -5.35
CA THR A 287 -16.96 -98.76 -4.11
C THR A 287 -15.68 -98.04 -3.68
N LEU A 288 -14.50 -98.62 -3.92
CA LEU A 288 -13.21 -97.94 -3.70
C LEU A 288 -13.01 -96.77 -4.67
N LYS A 289 -13.24 -96.99 -5.98
CA LYS A 289 -13.03 -95.97 -7.03
C LYS A 289 -13.85 -94.69 -6.81
N GLY A 290 -15.04 -94.80 -6.22
CA GLY A 290 -15.95 -93.68 -5.95
C GLY A 290 -15.62 -92.82 -4.71
N VAL A 291 -14.56 -93.14 -3.95
CA VAL A 291 -14.13 -92.30 -2.81
C VAL A 291 -13.28 -91.13 -3.29
N GLN A 292 -13.53 -89.91 -2.81
CA GLN A 292 -12.77 -88.72 -3.18
C GLN A 292 -12.82 -87.67 -2.05
N PRO A 293 -11.84 -86.75 -1.95
CA PRO A 293 -11.95 -85.59 -1.05
C PRO A 293 -13.17 -84.73 -1.39
N HIS A 294 -13.73 -84.08 -0.37
CA HIS A 294 -14.80 -83.10 -0.53
C HIS A 294 -14.21 -81.70 -0.38
N ILE A 295 -13.69 -81.16 -1.49
CA ILE A 295 -12.94 -79.90 -1.51
C ILE A 295 -13.89 -78.72 -1.38
N VAL A 296 -13.85 -78.03 -0.24
CA VAL A 296 -14.68 -76.86 0.07
C VAL A 296 -13.90 -75.74 0.77
N ILE A 297 -12.89 -76.06 1.58
CA ILE A 297 -12.26 -75.08 2.47
C ILE A 297 -11.46 -74.01 1.73
N LYS A 298 -10.62 -74.38 0.74
CA LYS A 298 -9.91 -73.39 -0.10
C LYS A 298 -10.86 -72.57 -1.00
N PRO A 299 -11.82 -73.16 -1.75
CA PRO A 299 -12.77 -72.39 -2.56
C PRO A 299 -13.60 -71.37 -1.76
N GLU A 300 -14.15 -71.76 -0.61
CA GLU A 300 -14.93 -70.84 0.24
C GLU A 300 -14.06 -69.69 0.77
N ALA A 301 -12.82 -69.98 1.18
CA ALA A 301 -11.89 -68.96 1.64
C ALA A 301 -11.51 -67.96 0.53
N GLN A 302 -11.17 -68.46 -0.68
CA GLN A 302 -10.89 -67.60 -1.84
C GLN A 302 -12.10 -66.74 -2.24
N GLN A 303 -13.31 -67.31 -2.20
CA GLN A 303 -14.55 -66.58 -2.51
C GLN A 303 -14.85 -65.50 -1.46
N ALA A 304 -14.63 -65.78 -0.18
CA ALA A 304 -14.83 -64.81 0.90
C ALA A 304 -13.86 -63.61 0.81
N ILE A 305 -12.57 -63.85 0.53
CA ILE A 305 -11.60 -62.76 0.31
C ILE A 305 -11.97 -61.96 -0.95
N LYS A 306 -12.36 -62.62 -2.04
CA LYS A 306 -12.79 -61.94 -3.27
C LYS A 306 -13.99 -61.02 -3.03
N ALA A 307 -15.00 -61.48 -2.29
CA ALA A 307 -16.15 -60.66 -1.91
C ALA A 307 -15.76 -59.48 -1.00
N SER A 308 -14.81 -59.68 -0.07
CA SER A 308 -14.26 -58.58 0.74
C SER A 308 -13.52 -57.55 -0.10
N ALA A 309 -12.71 -57.97 -1.07
CA ALA A 309 -12.04 -57.09 -2.02
C ALA A 309 -13.04 -56.27 -2.86
N GLU A 310 -14.06 -56.93 -3.42
CA GLU A 310 -15.11 -56.29 -4.21
C GLU A 310 -15.93 -55.27 -3.38
N ASN A 311 -16.30 -55.63 -2.16
CA ASN A 311 -16.97 -54.72 -1.21
C ASN A 311 -16.09 -53.52 -0.81
N GLN A 312 -14.78 -53.71 -0.63
CA GLN A 312 -13.88 -52.62 -0.27
C GLN A 312 -13.70 -51.63 -1.42
N VAL A 313 -13.49 -52.13 -2.65
CA VAL A 313 -13.42 -51.29 -3.87
C VAL A 313 -14.71 -50.45 -4.01
N GLU A 314 -15.87 -51.08 -3.86
CA GLU A 314 -17.18 -50.41 -3.88
C GLU A 314 -17.32 -49.39 -2.73
N SER A 315 -16.78 -49.69 -1.54
CA SER A 315 -16.83 -48.78 -0.38
C SER A 315 -15.86 -47.59 -0.46
N ILE A 316 -14.78 -47.65 -1.25
CA ILE A 316 -13.80 -46.57 -1.34
C ILE A 316 -14.02 -45.64 -2.56
N LYS A 317 -14.75 -46.07 -3.59
CA LYS A 317 -14.96 -45.28 -4.81
C LYS A 317 -15.51 -43.86 -4.57
N ASP A 318 -16.38 -43.72 -3.57
CA ASP A 318 -17.07 -42.46 -3.22
C ASP A 318 -16.34 -41.67 -2.12
N THR A 319 -15.05 -41.96 -1.87
CA THR A 319 -14.26 -41.28 -0.83
C THR A 319 -14.18 -39.77 -1.09
N PRO A 320 -14.71 -38.92 -0.19
CA PRO A 320 -14.77 -37.47 -0.44
C PRO A 320 -13.39 -36.84 -0.68
N HIS A 321 -13.31 -36.01 -1.71
CA HIS A 321 -12.11 -35.31 -2.19
C HIS A 321 -10.96 -36.20 -2.70
N ALA A 322 -11.11 -37.53 -2.79
CA ALA A 322 -10.14 -38.37 -3.49
C ALA A 322 -10.02 -37.97 -4.97
N THR A 323 -8.84 -38.16 -5.56
CA THR A 323 -8.68 -38.24 -7.01
C THR A 323 -8.75 -39.68 -7.50
N VAL A 324 -9.00 -39.88 -8.79
CA VAL A 324 -8.98 -41.21 -9.44
C VAL A 324 -7.64 -41.90 -9.21
N ASP A 325 -6.52 -41.17 -9.28
CA ASP A 325 -5.18 -41.68 -8.99
C ASP A 325 -5.04 -42.19 -7.53
N GLU A 326 -5.62 -41.46 -6.55
CA GLU A 326 -5.62 -41.86 -5.13
C GLU A 326 -6.56 -43.04 -4.84
N LEU A 327 -7.62 -43.21 -5.64
CA LEU A 327 -8.49 -44.40 -5.64
C LEU A 327 -7.76 -45.59 -6.26
N ASP A 328 -7.10 -45.41 -7.40
CA ASP A 328 -6.41 -46.47 -8.13
C ASP A 328 -5.17 -46.99 -7.39
N GLU A 329 -4.43 -46.15 -6.65
CA GLU A 329 -3.43 -46.59 -5.67
C GLU A 329 -4.02 -47.57 -4.64
N ALA A 330 -5.24 -47.31 -4.14
CA ALA A 330 -5.89 -48.15 -3.14
C ALA A 330 -6.49 -49.42 -3.77
N ASN A 331 -7.10 -49.32 -4.96
CA ASN A 331 -7.59 -50.46 -5.74
C ASN A 331 -6.46 -51.43 -6.09
N GLN A 332 -5.28 -50.92 -6.47
CA GLN A 332 -4.10 -51.73 -6.75
C GLN A 332 -3.61 -52.47 -5.50
N LEU A 333 -3.52 -51.79 -4.34
CA LEU A 333 -3.17 -52.43 -3.07
C LEU A 333 -4.16 -53.54 -2.66
N ILE A 334 -5.47 -53.34 -2.88
CA ILE A 334 -6.49 -54.39 -2.67
C ILE A 334 -6.27 -55.55 -3.63
N SER A 335 -6.01 -55.27 -4.92
CA SER A 335 -5.76 -56.27 -5.96
C SER A 335 -4.55 -57.15 -5.66
N ASP A 336 -3.45 -56.56 -5.20
CA ASP A 336 -2.21 -57.30 -4.89
C ASP A 336 -2.32 -58.06 -3.57
N THR A 337 -3.01 -57.51 -2.56
CA THR A 337 -3.36 -58.23 -1.32
C THR A 337 -4.23 -59.47 -1.61
N LEU A 338 -5.22 -59.34 -2.50
CA LEU A 338 -6.06 -60.45 -2.95
C LEU A 338 -5.24 -61.55 -3.65
N LYS A 339 -4.34 -61.20 -4.58
CA LYS A 339 -3.48 -62.16 -5.29
C LYS A 339 -2.55 -62.91 -4.33
N GLN A 340 -1.92 -62.18 -3.40
CA GLN A 340 -1.04 -62.78 -2.40
C GLN A 340 -1.80 -63.80 -1.56
N ALA A 341 -2.97 -63.44 -1.03
CA ALA A 341 -3.74 -64.35 -0.18
C ALA A 341 -4.33 -65.55 -0.93
N GLN A 342 -4.68 -65.40 -2.21
CA GLN A 342 -5.06 -66.53 -3.06
C GLN A 342 -3.91 -67.54 -3.20
N GLN A 343 -2.68 -67.05 -3.39
CA GLN A 343 -1.48 -67.90 -3.44
C GLN A 343 -1.13 -68.52 -2.07
N GLU A 344 -1.31 -67.78 -0.97
CA GLU A 344 -1.07 -68.29 0.38
C GLU A 344 -2.07 -69.40 0.75
N ILE A 345 -3.37 -69.23 0.46
CA ILE A 345 -4.38 -70.29 0.61
C ILE A 345 -3.97 -71.53 -0.19
N GLU A 346 -3.53 -71.36 -1.43
CA GLU A 346 -3.17 -72.51 -2.27
C GLU A 346 -1.92 -73.23 -1.74
N ASN A 347 -0.95 -72.50 -1.21
CA ASN A 347 0.26 -73.06 -0.61
C ASN A 347 0.00 -73.76 0.75
N THR A 348 -1.08 -73.42 1.46
CA THR A 348 -1.47 -74.10 2.71
C THR A 348 -2.26 -75.40 2.49
N ASN A 349 -2.09 -76.33 3.43
CA ASN A 349 -2.63 -77.70 3.41
C ASN A 349 -3.56 -78.03 4.60
N GLN A 350 -3.79 -77.10 5.53
CA GLN A 350 -4.52 -77.33 6.78
C GLN A 350 -5.72 -76.38 6.90
N ASP A 351 -6.88 -76.87 7.34
CA ASP A 351 -8.14 -76.10 7.42
C ASP A 351 -8.01 -74.83 8.25
N ALA A 352 -7.31 -74.95 9.39
CA ALA A 352 -7.06 -73.84 10.31
C ALA A 352 -6.18 -72.75 9.66
N ALA A 353 -5.16 -73.15 8.88
CA ALA A 353 -4.26 -72.20 8.22
C ALA A 353 -4.97 -71.44 7.09
N VAL A 354 -5.77 -72.13 6.28
CA VAL A 354 -6.63 -71.50 5.25
C VAL A 354 -7.62 -70.52 5.89
N THR A 355 -8.20 -70.90 7.04
CA THR A 355 -9.11 -70.06 7.82
C THR A 355 -8.43 -68.81 8.38
N ASP A 356 -7.20 -68.93 8.89
CA ASP A 356 -6.43 -67.79 9.40
C ASP A 356 -5.99 -66.83 8.28
N VAL A 357 -5.49 -67.34 7.15
CA VAL A 357 -5.16 -66.50 5.97
C VAL A 357 -6.40 -65.74 5.51
N ARG A 358 -7.56 -66.40 5.42
CA ARG A 358 -8.85 -65.75 5.10
C ARG A 358 -9.19 -64.62 6.07
N ASN A 359 -9.17 -64.90 7.37
CA ASN A 359 -9.58 -63.93 8.40
C ASN A 359 -8.60 -62.74 8.49
N GLN A 360 -7.30 -62.99 8.34
CA GLN A 360 -6.27 -61.94 8.34
C GLN A 360 -6.33 -61.07 7.08
N THR A 361 -6.55 -61.68 5.90
CA THR A 361 -6.63 -60.95 4.63
C THR A 361 -7.85 -60.05 4.55
N ILE A 362 -9.04 -60.54 4.94
CA ILE A 362 -10.26 -59.73 4.98
C ILE A 362 -10.03 -58.48 5.83
N LYS A 363 -9.48 -58.66 7.04
CA LYS A 363 -9.14 -57.57 7.96
C LYS A 363 -8.08 -56.61 7.41
N ALA A 364 -7.15 -57.09 6.57
CA ALA A 364 -6.16 -56.23 5.91
C ALA A 364 -6.80 -55.40 4.79
N ILE A 365 -7.62 -56.02 3.94
CA ILE A 365 -8.36 -55.38 2.85
C ILE A 365 -9.28 -54.27 3.39
N GLU A 366 -10.07 -54.55 4.43
CA GLU A 366 -10.97 -53.59 5.09
C GLU A 366 -10.26 -52.33 5.62
N GLN A 367 -8.94 -52.40 5.86
CA GLN A 367 -8.12 -51.28 6.32
C GLN A 367 -7.50 -50.45 5.19
N ILE A 368 -7.48 -50.94 3.94
CA ILE A 368 -6.94 -50.19 2.80
C ILE A 368 -7.88 -49.05 2.44
N LYS A 369 -7.37 -47.81 2.43
CA LYS A 369 -8.15 -46.59 2.14
C LYS A 369 -7.36 -45.61 1.25
N PRO A 370 -8.03 -44.84 0.38
CA PRO A 370 -7.41 -43.81 -0.44
C PRO A 370 -6.66 -42.77 0.41
N LYS A 371 -5.48 -42.35 -0.05
CA LYS A 371 -4.60 -41.41 0.68
C LYS A 371 -4.89 -39.96 0.30
N VAL A 372 -6.13 -39.51 0.51
CA VAL A 372 -6.64 -38.19 0.07
C VAL A 372 -5.72 -37.04 0.50
N ARG A 373 -4.96 -36.48 -0.47
CA ARG A 373 -3.86 -35.52 -0.22
C ARG A 373 -3.73 -34.46 -1.31
N ARG A 374 -3.82 -34.80 -2.60
CA ARG A 374 -3.46 -33.89 -3.70
C ARG A 374 -4.33 -32.65 -3.74
N LYS A 375 -5.66 -32.81 -3.73
CA LYS A 375 -6.61 -31.66 -3.64
C LYS A 375 -6.36 -30.79 -2.41
N ARG A 376 -6.03 -31.41 -1.27
CA ARG A 376 -5.77 -30.65 -0.04
C ARG A 376 -4.50 -29.80 -0.16
N ALA A 377 -3.39 -30.40 -0.60
CA ALA A 377 -2.13 -29.69 -0.78
C ALA A 377 -2.25 -28.53 -1.80
N ALA A 378 -3.02 -28.73 -2.88
CA ALA A 378 -3.34 -27.67 -3.84
C ALA A 378 -4.18 -26.53 -3.22
N LEU A 379 -5.18 -26.85 -2.39
CA LEU A 379 -5.97 -25.84 -1.67
C LEU A 379 -5.11 -25.07 -0.65
N ASP A 380 -4.24 -25.77 0.10
CA ASP A 380 -3.32 -25.15 1.06
C ASP A 380 -2.32 -24.19 0.33
N SER A 381 -1.81 -24.59 -0.84
CA SER A 381 -0.95 -23.81 -1.76
C SER A 381 -1.64 -22.55 -2.30
N ILE A 382 -2.89 -22.68 -2.75
CA ILE A 382 -3.73 -21.54 -3.20
C ILE A 382 -4.02 -20.57 -2.04
N GLU A 383 -4.24 -21.07 -0.81
CA GLU A 383 -4.50 -20.22 0.36
C GLU A 383 -3.25 -19.40 0.76
N GLU A 384 -2.06 -19.99 0.68
CA GLU A 384 -0.80 -19.28 0.94
C GLU A 384 -0.52 -18.18 -0.10
N ASN A 385 -0.67 -18.48 -1.39
CA ASN A 385 -0.49 -17.50 -2.45
C ASN A 385 -1.56 -16.40 -2.43
N ASN A 386 -2.81 -16.74 -2.15
CA ASN A 386 -3.89 -15.78 -1.89
C ASN A 386 -3.49 -14.80 -0.78
N LYS A 387 -3.05 -15.31 0.38
CA LYS A 387 -2.60 -14.48 1.51
C LYS A 387 -1.45 -13.55 1.11
N ASN A 388 -0.42 -14.09 0.46
CA ASN A 388 0.75 -13.32 0.02
C ASN A 388 0.36 -12.19 -0.96
N GLN A 389 -0.55 -12.45 -1.89
CA GLN A 389 -1.06 -11.44 -2.82
C GLN A 389 -1.94 -10.41 -2.12
N LEU A 390 -2.79 -10.83 -1.18
CA LEU A 390 -3.69 -9.94 -0.44
C LEU A 390 -2.88 -8.95 0.43
N ASP A 391 -1.78 -9.41 1.04
CA ASP A 391 -0.85 -8.53 1.74
C ASP A 391 -0.04 -7.64 0.76
N ALA A 392 0.27 -8.08 -0.48
CA ALA A 392 0.86 -7.22 -1.50
C ALA A 392 -0.11 -6.10 -1.96
N ILE A 393 -1.40 -6.42 -2.17
CA ILE A 393 -2.45 -5.43 -2.48
C ILE A 393 -2.58 -4.41 -1.35
N ARG A 394 -2.63 -4.86 -0.08
CA ARG A 394 -2.67 -3.98 1.10
C ARG A 394 -1.48 -3.02 1.19
N ASN A 395 -0.28 -3.51 0.88
CA ASN A 395 0.96 -2.74 0.95
C ASN A 395 1.27 -1.92 -0.32
N THR A 396 0.38 -1.89 -1.32
CA THR A 396 0.59 -1.07 -2.53
C THR A 396 0.40 0.41 -2.21
N LEU A 397 1.52 1.13 -2.10
CA LEU A 397 1.56 2.58 -1.86
C LEU A 397 0.84 3.38 -2.97
N ASP A 398 0.57 4.66 -2.71
CA ASP A 398 -0.18 5.59 -3.57
C ASP A 398 -1.63 5.20 -3.91
N THR A 399 -2.16 4.11 -3.36
CA THR A 399 -3.57 3.72 -3.54
C THR A 399 -4.51 4.29 -2.47
N THR A 400 -5.78 4.42 -2.83
CA THR A 400 -6.89 4.51 -1.88
C THR A 400 -7.34 3.13 -1.42
N GLN A 401 -8.09 3.06 -0.32
CA GLN A 401 -8.76 1.85 0.11
C GLN A 401 -9.71 1.34 -0.99
N ASP A 402 -10.45 2.21 -1.67
CA ASP A 402 -11.41 1.79 -2.71
C ASP A 402 -10.69 1.12 -3.91
N GLU A 403 -9.50 1.61 -4.30
CA GLU A 403 -8.65 0.97 -5.32
C GLU A 403 -8.12 -0.40 -4.88
N ARG A 404 -7.88 -0.60 -3.57
CA ARG A 404 -7.46 -1.89 -2.98
C ARG A 404 -8.62 -2.86 -2.82
N ASP A 405 -9.77 -2.41 -2.34
CA ASP A 405 -10.95 -3.25 -2.10
C ASP A 405 -11.47 -3.85 -3.42
N VAL A 406 -11.44 -3.10 -4.54
CA VAL A 406 -11.74 -3.63 -5.89
C VAL A 406 -10.77 -4.74 -6.31
N ALA A 407 -9.49 -4.65 -5.96
CA ALA A 407 -8.52 -5.71 -6.23
C ALA A 407 -8.69 -6.92 -5.30
N ILE A 408 -9.05 -6.70 -4.04
CA ILE A 408 -9.36 -7.75 -3.05
C ILE A 408 -10.62 -8.53 -3.47
N ASP A 409 -11.68 -7.86 -3.92
CA ASP A 409 -12.89 -8.52 -4.45
C ASP A 409 -12.59 -9.34 -5.71
N THR A 410 -11.72 -8.82 -6.59
CA THR A 410 -11.25 -9.54 -7.78
C THR A 410 -10.45 -10.80 -7.41
N LEU A 411 -9.53 -10.69 -6.44
CA LEU A 411 -8.75 -11.79 -5.89
C LEU A 411 -9.65 -12.85 -5.23
N ASN A 412 -10.53 -12.44 -4.31
CA ASN A 412 -11.48 -13.32 -3.64
C ASN A 412 -12.36 -14.09 -4.64
N LYS A 413 -12.83 -13.43 -5.71
CA LYS A 413 -13.62 -14.06 -6.76
C LYS A 413 -12.83 -15.13 -7.52
N ILE A 414 -11.61 -14.81 -7.94
CA ILE A 414 -10.72 -15.73 -8.67
C ILE A 414 -10.32 -16.92 -7.79
N VAL A 415 -9.93 -16.67 -6.54
CA VAL A 415 -9.59 -17.72 -5.55
C VAL A 415 -10.78 -18.66 -5.30
N ASN A 416 -12.00 -18.13 -5.18
CA ASN A 416 -13.20 -18.97 -5.01
C ASN A 416 -13.52 -19.80 -6.27
N THR A 417 -13.27 -19.29 -7.48
CA THR A 417 -13.34 -20.10 -8.71
C THR A 417 -12.31 -21.23 -8.67
N ILE A 418 -11.03 -20.93 -8.43
CA ILE A 418 -9.95 -21.93 -8.35
C ILE A 418 -10.25 -23.03 -7.31
N LYS A 419 -10.74 -22.65 -6.12
CA LYS A 419 -11.12 -23.61 -5.06
C LYS A 419 -12.27 -24.53 -5.47
N ASN A 420 -13.24 -24.03 -6.23
CA ASN A 420 -14.32 -24.84 -6.80
C ASN A 420 -13.79 -25.78 -7.90
N ASP A 421 -12.92 -25.29 -8.77
CA ASP A 421 -12.36 -26.09 -9.87
C ASP A 421 -11.49 -27.24 -9.33
N ILE A 422 -10.63 -26.98 -8.33
CA ILE A 422 -9.86 -28.02 -7.62
C ILE A 422 -10.79 -29.06 -6.97
N ALA A 423 -11.96 -28.65 -6.46
CA ALA A 423 -12.93 -29.59 -5.90
C ALA A 423 -13.55 -30.51 -6.97
N GLN A 424 -13.84 -29.99 -8.17
CA GLN A 424 -14.44 -30.72 -9.29
C GLN A 424 -13.45 -31.60 -10.08
N ASN A 425 -12.17 -31.25 -10.12
CA ASN A 425 -11.11 -32.00 -10.80
C ASN A 425 -11.10 -33.48 -10.36
N LYS A 426 -10.85 -34.42 -11.29
CA LYS A 426 -10.95 -35.86 -11.02
C LYS A 426 -9.60 -36.50 -10.80
N THR A 427 -8.57 -36.01 -11.47
CA THR A 427 -7.21 -36.56 -11.46
C THR A 427 -6.22 -35.60 -10.79
N ASN A 428 -5.10 -36.14 -10.32
CA ASN A 428 -3.97 -35.35 -9.82
C ASN A 428 -3.48 -34.36 -10.88
N ALA A 429 -3.37 -34.79 -12.14
CA ALA A 429 -2.91 -33.95 -13.25
C ALA A 429 -3.88 -32.80 -13.63
N GLU A 430 -5.17 -32.88 -13.29
CA GLU A 430 -6.09 -31.75 -13.38
C GLU A 430 -5.90 -30.79 -12.20
N VAL A 431 -5.79 -31.34 -10.98
CA VAL A 431 -5.51 -30.54 -9.76
C VAL A 431 -4.22 -29.73 -9.90
N ASP A 432 -3.14 -30.33 -10.38
CA ASP A 432 -1.83 -29.67 -10.52
C ASP A 432 -1.84 -28.56 -11.58
N ARG A 433 -2.64 -28.70 -12.64
CA ARG A 433 -2.88 -27.63 -13.63
C ARG A 433 -3.65 -26.47 -13.01
N THR A 434 -4.79 -26.75 -12.37
CA THR A 434 -5.61 -25.71 -11.74
C THR A 434 -4.89 -25.01 -10.58
N GLU A 435 -3.99 -25.70 -9.86
CA GLU A 435 -3.08 -25.08 -8.89
C GLU A 435 -2.08 -24.14 -9.56
N THR A 436 -1.45 -24.58 -10.65
CA THR A 436 -0.45 -23.78 -11.40
C THR A 436 -1.09 -22.54 -12.03
N ASP A 437 -2.12 -22.76 -12.86
CA ASP A 437 -2.89 -21.70 -13.52
C ASP A 437 -3.53 -20.77 -12.48
N GLY A 438 -4.01 -21.31 -11.36
CA GLY A 438 -4.60 -20.56 -10.26
C GLY A 438 -3.59 -19.64 -9.56
N ASN A 439 -2.40 -20.15 -9.25
CA ASN A 439 -1.33 -19.37 -8.63
C ASN A 439 -0.83 -18.22 -9.54
N ASP A 440 -0.65 -18.47 -10.84
CA ASP A 440 -0.27 -17.41 -11.78
C ASP A 440 -1.40 -16.37 -11.98
N ASN A 441 -2.67 -16.79 -11.99
CA ASN A 441 -3.82 -15.87 -12.02
C ASN A 441 -3.97 -15.03 -10.74
N ILE A 442 -3.62 -15.57 -9.57
CA ILE A 442 -3.58 -14.81 -8.31
C ILE A 442 -2.49 -13.72 -8.36
N LYS A 443 -1.29 -14.11 -8.76
CA LYS A 443 -0.06 -13.30 -8.72
C LYS A 443 -0.11 -12.00 -9.52
N VAL A 444 -0.96 -11.92 -10.56
CA VAL A 444 -1.12 -10.73 -11.41
C VAL A 444 -2.12 -9.69 -10.88
N ILE A 445 -2.84 -9.97 -9.78
CA ILE A 445 -3.92 -9.10 -9.28
C ILE A 445 -3.34 -8.00 -8.39
N LEU A 446 -3.26 -6.77 -8.91
CA LEU A 446 -2.80 -5.59 -8.20
C LEU A 446 -3.81 -4.43 -8.32
N PRO A 447 -3.87 -3.53 -7.32
CA PRO A 447 -4.75 -2.36 -7.37
C PRO A 447 -4.28 -1.36 -8.42
N LYS A 448 -5.24 -0.70 -9.07
CA LYS A 448 -4.96 0.30 -10.11
C LYS A 448 -4.61 1.64 -9.46
N VAL A 449 -3.32 1.93 -9.32
CA VAL A 449 -2.82 3.20 -8.76
C VAL A 449 -3.16 4.37 -9.70
N GLN A 450 -4.20 5.15 -9.41
CA GLN A 450 -4.63 6.26 -10.28
C GLN A 450 -4.99 7.53 -9.50
N VAL A 451 -5.73 7.41 -8.39
CA VAL A 451 -6.39 8.54 -7.72
C VAL A 451 -5.41 9.51 -7.07
N LYS A 452 -4.47 9.05 -6.21
CA LYS A 452 -3.51 9.95 -5.54
C LYS A 452 -2.52 10.61 -6.52
N PRO A 453 -1.92 9.89 -7.50
CA PRO A 453 -1.06 10.52 -8.49
C PRO A 453 -1.78 11.62 -9.30
N ALA A 454 -3.01 11.37 -9.77
CA ALA A 454 -3.79 12.34 -10.53
C ALA A 454 -4.16 13.58 -9.69
N ALA A 455 -4.55 13.39 -8.42
CA ALA A 455 -4.83 14.48 -7.50
C ALA A 455 -3.59 15.35 -7.25
N ARG A 456 -2.43 14.76 -6.94
CA ARG A 456 -1.17 15.52 -6.75
C ARG A 456 -0.79 16.31 -8.00
N GLN A 457 -0.90 15.72 -9.18
CA GLN A 457 -0.65 16.42 -10.46
C GLN A 457 -1.60 17.62 -10.63
N SER A 458 -2.90 17.42 -10.34
CA SER A 458 -3.94 18.45 -10.47
C SER A 458 -3.75 19.63 -9.51
N VAL A 459 -3.22 19.39 -8.30
CA VAL A 459 -2.84 20.46 -7.36
C VAL A 459 -1.53 21.14 -7.78
N GLY A 460 -0.52 20.38 -8.23
CA GLY A 460 0.76 20.91 -8.71
C GLY A 460 0.61 21.90 -9.87
N VAL A 461 -0.10 21.50 -10.94
CA VAL A 461 -0.40 22.39 -12.08
C VAL A 461 -1.16 23.66 -11.64
N LYS A 462 -1.99 23.56 -10.59
CA LYS A 462 -2.70 24.73 -10.05
C LYS A 462 -1.78 25.66 -9.24
N ALA A 463 -0.78 25.13 -8.54
CA ALA A 463 0.25 25.91 -7.87
C ALA A 463 1.15 26.65 -8.87
N GLU A 464 1.60 25.96 -9.93
CA GLU A 464 2.34 26.57 -11.05
C GLU A 464 1.57 27.72 -11.69
N ALA A 465 0.29 27.49 -12.03
CA ALA A 465 -0.57 28.52 -12.61
C ALA A 465 -0.81 29.71 -11.67
N GLN A 466 -0.88 29.49 -10.34
CA GLN A 466 -1.01 30.58 -9.38
C GLN A 466 0.28 31.37 -9.22
N ASN A 467 1.45 30.71 -9.21
CA ASN A 467 2.74 31.38 -9.16
C ASN A 467 2.95 32.29 -10.39
N ALA A 468 2.54 31.85 -11.58
CA ALA A 468 2.56 32.69 -12.78
C ALA A 468 1.64 33.93 -12.68
N LEU A 469 0.50 33.83 -11.99
CA LEU A 469 -0.38 34.97 -11.70
C LEU A 469 0.17 35.91 -10.61
N ILE A 470 0.97 35.38 -9.67
CA ILE A 470 1.68 36.19 -8.67
C ILE A 470 2.80 37.00 -9.34
N ASP A 471 3.53 36.41 -10.28
CA ASP A 471 4.58 37.09 -11.07
C ASP A 471 4.06 38.26 -11.91
N GLN A 472 2.84 38.15 -12.44
CA GLN A 472 2.16 39.18 -13.24
C GLN A 472 1.58 40.34 -12.42
N SER A 473 1.98 40.51 -11.15
CA SER A 473 1.50 41.58 -10.29
C SER A 473 2.37 42.84 -10.35
N ASP A 474 1.87 43.88 -11.02
CA ASP A 474 2.58 45.16 -11.19
C ASP A 474 2.75 45.97 -9.89
N LEU A 475 1.76 45.88 -8.99
CA LEU A 475 1.65 46.70 -7.78
C LEU A 475 2.34 46.10 -6.53
N SER A 476 2.95 44.92 -6.67
CA SER A 476 3.76 44.29 -5.63
C SER A 476 5.26 44.49 -5.90
N THR A 477 6.07 44.34 -4.86
CA THR A 477 7.53 44.18 -4.97
C THR A 477 7.92 42.70 -5.07
N GLU A 478 9.15 42.42 -5.48
CA GLU A 478 9.67 41.05 -5.58
C GLU A 478 9.62 40.31 -4.24
N GLU A 479 9.87 40.99 -3.12
CA GLU A 479 9.74 40.39 -1.79
C GLU A 479 8.28 40.08 -1.43
N GLU A 480 7.32 40.95 -1.81
CA GLU A 480 5.87 40.68 -1.66
C GLU A 480 5.40 39.50 -2.54
N ARG A 481 6.01 39.31 -3.72
CA ARG A 481 5.76 38.17 -4.63
C ARG A 481 6.38 36.87 -4.12
N LEU A 482 7.64 36.89 -3.69
CA LEU A 482 8.32 35.71 -3.13
C LEU A 482 7.64 35.21 -1.85
N ALA A 483 7.16 36.11 -0.99
CA ALA A 483 6.36 35.73 0.18
C ALA A 483 5.06 35.00 -0.22
N ALA A 484 4.36 35.46 -1.25
CA ALA A 484 3.16 34.79 -1.75
C ALA A 484 3.47 33.44 -2.45
N LYS A 485 4.57 33.34 -3.19
CA LYS A 485 5.05 32.06 -3.76
C LYS A 485 5.36 31.03 -2.68
N HIS A 486 6.03 31.43 -1.60
CA HIS A 486 6.29 30.56 -0.45
C HIS A 486 5.00 30.09 0.24
N LEU A 487 3.97 30.95 0.31
CA LEU A 487 2.64 30.53 0.79
C LEU A 487 1.95 29.54 -0.16
N VAL A 488 2.12 29.66 -1.48
CA VAL A 488 1.64 28.67 -2.46
C VAL A 488 2.39 27.34 -2.29
N GLU A 489 3.71 27.37 -2.09
CA GLU A 489 4.53 26.17 -1.84
C GLU A 489 4.14 25.46 -0.53
N GLN A 490 3.93 26.21 0.56
CA GLN A 490 3.44 25.66 1.81
C GLN A 490 2.05 25.02 1.66
N ALA A 491 1.12 25.67 0.94
CA ALA A 491 -0.21 25.13 0.66
C ALA A 491 -0.15 23.89 -0.25
N LEU A 492 0.75 23.85 -1.24
CA LEU A 492 0.98 22.70 -2.11
C LEU A 492 1.51 21.49 -1.32
N ASN A 493 2.52 21.69 -0.47
CA ASN A 493 3.11 20.61 0.34
C ASN A 493 2.10 20.07 1.36
N GLN A 494 1.36 20.94 2.05
CA GLN A 494 0.26 20.52 2.95
C GLN A 494 -0.84 19.74 2.22
N ALA A 495 -1.18 20.14 0.99
CA ALA A 495 -2.17 19.43 0.17
C ALA A 495 -1.67 18.07 -0.31
N ILE A 496 -0.40 17.96 -0.69
CA ILE A 496 0.24 16.68 -1.05
C ILE A 496 0.23 15.73 0.16
N ASP A 497 0.58 16.21 1.35
CA ASP A 497 0.53 15.40 2.57
C ASP A 497 -0.90 14.94 2.91
N GLN A 498 -1.91 15.80 2.77
CA GLN A 498 -3.32 15.43 2.95
C GLN A 498 -3.75 14.37 1.93
N ILE A 499 -3.45 14.56 0.64
CA ILE A 499 -3.75 13.59 -0.43
C ILE A 499 -3.04 12.25 -0.20
N ASN A 500 -1.81 12.26 0.31
CA ASN A 500 -1.06 11.05 0.62
C ASN A 500 -1.71 10.25 1.78
N HIS A 501 -2.14 10.94 2.84
CA HIS A 501 -2.78 10.33 4.02
C HIS A 501 -4.27 10.00 3.83
N ALA A 502 -4.96 10.59 2.85
CA ALA A 502 -6.37 10.34 2.61
C ALA A 502 -6.62 8.89 2.17
N ASP A 503 -7.39 8.12 2.97
CA ASP A 503 -7.66 6.71 2.67
C ASP A 503 -8.65 6.50 1.52
N LYS A 504 -9.60 7.42 1.30
CA LYS A 504 -10.70 7.21 0.34
C LYS A 504 -10.63 8.13 -0.87
N THR A 505 -11.10 7.65 -2.00
CA THR A 505 -11.17 8.35 -3.29
C THR A 505 -11.98 9.64 -3.21
N ALA A 506 -13.11 9.60 -2.49
CA ALA A 506 -13.90 10.80 -2.21
C ALA A 506 -13.11 11.85 -1.40
N GLN A 507 -12.29 11.41 -0.45
CA GLN A 507 -11.46 12.29 0.38
C GLN A 507 -10.31 12.88 -0.44
N VAL A 508 -9.55 12.08 -1.18
CA VAL A 508 -8.47 12.55 -2.07
C VAL A 508 -8.97 13.58 -3.08
N ASN A 509 -10.13 13.33 -3.70
CA ASN A 509 -10.74 14.27 -4.64
C ASN A 509 -11.18 15.57 -3.93
N GLN A 510 -11.76 15.47 -2.74
CA GLN A 510 -12.17 16.64 -1.96
C GLN A 510 -10.97 17.47 -1.49
N ASP A 511 -9.87 16.83 -1.07
CA ASP A 511 -8.65 17.52 -0.65
C ASP A 511 -7.93 18.18 -1.82
N SER A 512 -7.93 17.55 -3.00
CA SER A 512 -7.50 18.19 -4.25
C SER A 512 -8.33 19.46 -4.55
N ILE A 513 -9.65 19.39 -4.43
CA ILE A 513 -10.54 20.55 -4.63
C ILE A 513 -10.31 21.63 -3.57
N ASN A 514 -10.14 21.25 -2.31
CA ASN A 514 -9.87 22.17 -1.19
C ASN A 514 -8.54 22.91 -1.42
N ALA A 515 -7.48 22.18 -1.77
CA ALA A 515 -6.16 22.72 -2.06
C ALA A 515 -6.18 23.71 -3.23
N GLN A 516 -6.81 23.36 -4.35
CA GLN A 516 -6.97 24.26 -5.50
C GLN A 516 -7.73 25.54 -5.13
N ASN A 517 -8.73 25.45 -4.24
CA ASN A 517 -9.49 26.60 -3.73
C ASN A 517 -8.70 27.46 -2.72
N ILE A 518 -7.77 26.88 -1.97
CA ILE A 518 -6.85 27.62 -1.08
C ILE A 518 -5.81 28.35 -1.92
N ILE A 519 -5.09 27.63 -2.79
CA ILE A 519 -4.06 28.16 -3.68
C ILE A 519 -4.60 29.32 -4.53
N SER A 520 -5.81 29.18 -5.11
CA SER A 520 -6.45 30.24 -5.92
C SER A 520 -6.63 31.60 -5.21
N LYS A 521 -6.63 31.62 -3.87
CA LYS A 521 -6.86 32.83 -3.06
C LYS A 521 -5.56 33.54 -2.67
N ILE A 522 -4.40 32.89 -2.84
CA ILE A 522 -3.11 33.45 -2.47
C ILE A 522 -2.71 34.52 -3.50
N LYS A 523 -2.38 35.72 -3.03
CA LYS A 523 -2.00 36.88 -3.82
C LYS A 523 -0.84 37.59 -3.11
N PRO A 524 0.04 38.31 -3.83
CA PRO A 524 1.05 39.15 -3.20
C PRO A 524 0.39 40.28 -2.41
N ALA A 525 1.07 40.74 -1.36
CA ALA A 525 0.79 42.05 -0.80
C ALA A 525 1.12 43.13 -1.85
N THR A 526 0.48 44.29 -1.74
CA THR A 526 0.71 45.46 -2.61
C THR A 526 0.83 46.73 -1.77
N THR A 527 1.28 46.59 -0.52
CA THR A 527 1.21 47.65 0.48
C THR A 527 2.40 48.59 0.40
N VAL A 528 3.57 48.10 -0.03
CA VAL A 528 4.80 48.90 -0.07
C VAL A 528 4.71 49.98 -1.15
N LYS A 529 4.41 49.62 -2.41
CA LYS A 529 4.21 50.59 -3.50
C LYS A 529 3.04 51.54 -3.22
N ALA A 530 1.90 51.01 -2.78
CA ALA A 530 0.71 51.83 -2.50
C ALA A 530 0.97 52.89 -1.41
N THR A 531 1.68 52.53 -0.35
CA THR A 531 2.04 53.47 0.73
C THR A 531 2.99 54.57 0.22
N ALA A 532 3.99 54.22 -0.57
CA ALA A 532 4.93 55.20 -1.15
C ALA A 532 4.23 56.19 -2.10
N LEU A 533 3.36 55.69 -2.98
CA LEU A 533 2.55 56.51 -3.89
C LEU A 533 1.61 57.48 -3.15
N GLN A 534 1.07 57.07 -1.99
CA GLN A 534 0.27 57.96 -1.14
C GLN A 534 1.13 59.00 -0.41
N GLN A 535 2.33 58.63 0.05
CA GLN A 535 3.23 59.57 0.73
C GLN A 535 3.76 60.66 -0.21
N ILE A 536 4.19 60.32 -1.44
CA ILE A 536 4.69 61.32 -2.39
C ILE A 536 3.57 62.29 -2.85
N GLN A 537 2.32 61.80 -2.98
CA GLN A 537 1.15 62.64 -3.22
C GLN A 537 0.96 63.67 -2.10
N ASN A 538 1.05 63.27 -0.84
CA ASN A 538 0.90 64.19 0.30
C ASN A 538 2.03 65.23 0.36
N ILE A 539 3.26 64.86 -0.01
CA ILE A 539 4.41 65.77 -0.05
C ILE A 539 4.21 66.87 -1.10
N ALA A 540 3.81 66.51 -2.33
CA ALA A 540 3.53 67.48 -3.38
C ALA A 540 2.35 68.40 -3.04
N THR A 541 1.25 67.85 -2.51
CA THR A 541 0.08 68.65 -2.07
C THR A 541 0.49 69.71 -1.04
N ASN A 542 1.33 69.34 -0.06
CA ASN A 542 1.82 70.28 0.95
C ASN A 542 2.74 71.36 0.35
N LYS A 543 3.60 71.01 -0.61
CA LYS A 543 4.48 71.99 -1.27
C LYS A 543 3.70 72.98 -2.14
N ILE A 544 2.69 72.52 -2.88
CA ILE A 544 1.77 73.38 -3.66
C ILE A 544 1.08 74.40 -2.74
N ASN A 545 0.65 73.97 -1.54
CA ASN A 545 0.03 74.87 -0.57
C ASN A 545 1.01 75.92 0.00
N LEU A 546 2.29 75.57 0.18
CA LEU A 546 3.33 76.52 0.58
C LEU A 546 3.63 77.56 -0.51
N ILE A 547 3.67 77.15 -1.78
CA ILE A 547 3.88 78.07 -2.91
C ILE A 547 2.72 79.07 -3.01
N LYS A 548 1.47 78.61 -2.87
CA LYS A 548 0.25 79.46 -2.87
C LYS A 548 0.17 80.46 -1.71
N ALA A 549 0.97 80.29 -0.66
CA ALA A 549 1.00 81.17 0.51
C ALA A 549 2.06 82.30 0.40
N ASN A 550 2.85 82.34 -0.68
CA ASN A 550 3.90 83.36 -0.85
C ASN A 550 3.32 84.65 -1.46
N ASN A 551 3.08 85.66 -0.62
CA ASN A 551 2.48 86.95 -1.01
C ASN A 551 3.43 87.92 -1.74
N GLU A 552 4.75 87.64 -1.78
CA GLU A 552 5.70 88.46 -2.54
C GLU A 552 5.73 88.06 -4.02
N ALA A 553 5.53 86.77 -4.32
CA ALA A 553 5.38 86.27 -5.68
C ALA A 553 4.01 86.68 -6.26
N THR A 554 3.96 87.01 -7.56
CA THR A 554 2.69 87.22 -8.25
C THR A 554 1.95 85.90 -8.48
N ASP A 555 0.64 85.97 -8.76
CA ASP A 555 -0.17 84.80 -9.12
C ASP A 555 0.42 84.06 -10.35
N GLU A 556 1.14 84.73 -11.27
CA GLU A 556 1.86 84.05 -12.36
C GLU A 556 3.15 83.35 -11.88
N GLU A 557 3.97 84.03 -11.07
CA GLU A 557 5.23 83.49 -10.50
C GLU A 557 4.96 82.24 -9.63
N GLN A 558 3.83 82.22 -8.89
CA GLN A 558 3.35 81.04 -8.14
C GLN A 558 2.95 79.88 -9.06
N ASN A 559 2.16 80.13 -10.11
CA ASN A 559 1.60 79.07 -10.95
C ASN A 559 2.67 78.29 -11.73
N ILE A 560 3.78 78.94 -12.11
CA ILE A 560 4.93 78.27 -12.75
C ILE A 560 5.55 77.23 -11.80
N ALA A 561 5.79 77.60 -10.54
CA ALA A 561 6.35 76.69 -9.54
C ALA A 561 5.40 75.54 -9.17
N ILE A 562 4.08 75.79 -9.15
CA ILE A 562 3.06 74.74 -8.95
C ILE A 562 3.10 73.71 -10.10
N ALA A 563 3.12 74.17 -11.36
CA ALA A 563 3.18 73.27 -12.52
C ALA A 563 4.44 72.39 -12.52
N GLN A 564 5.57 72.90 -12.00
CA GLN A 564 6.79 72.11 -11.85
C GLN A 564 6.68 71.05 -10.74
N VAL A 565 6.03 71.36 -9.61
CA VAL A 565 5.72 70.35 -8.57
C VAL A 565 4.79 69.25 -9.11
N GLU A 566 3.78 69.60 -9.91
CA GLU A 566 2.87 68.63 -10.52
C GLU A 566 3.56 67.73 -11.56
N LYS A 567 4.52 68.27 -12.32
CA LYS A 567 5.36 67.51 -13.26
C LYS A 567 6.22 66.47 -12.54
N GLU A 568 6.99 66.86 -11.53
CA GLU A 568 7.86 65.90 -10.84
C GLU A 568 7.04 64.90 -9.99
N LEU A 569 5.85 65.27 -9.51
CA LEU A 569 4.91 64.31 -8.90
C LEU A 569 4.49 63.18 -9.87
N ILE A 570 4.31 63.48 -11.16
CA ILE A 570 3.96 62.47 -12.17
C ILE A 570 5.15 61.53 -12.43
N LYS A 571 6.34 62.11 -12.62
CA LYS A 571 7.63 61.40 -12.78
C LYS A 571 7.88 60.45 -11.60
N ALA A 572 7.83 60.96 -10.37
CA ALA A 572 8.01 60.21 -9.14
C ALA A 572 7.04 59.03 -8.99
N LYS A 573 5.76 59.21 -9.32
CA LYS A 573 4.76 58.13 -9.31
C LYS A 573 5.09 57.03 -10.32
N GLN A 574 5.57 57.38 -11.51
CA GLN A 574 5.96 56.40 -12.53
C GLN A 574 7.17 55.58 -12.07
N GLN A 575 8.20 56.23 -11.52
CA GLN A 575 9.38 55.54 -10.97
C GLN A 575 8.99 54.60 -9.81
N ILE A 576 8.24 55.08 -8.82
CA ILE A 576 7.80 54.28 -7.66
C ILE A 576 6.90 53.09 -8.09
N ALA A 577 6.08 53.25 -9.14
CA ALA A 577 5.32 52.13 -9.70
C ALA A 577 6.23 51.08 -10.39
N SER A 578 7.25 51.54 -11.14
CA SER A 578 8.21 50.69 -11.85
C SER A 578 9.27 50.01 -10.98
N ALA A 579 9.42 50.43 -9.72
CA ALA A 579 10.34 49.86 -8.75
C ALA A 579 10.14 48.35 -8.58
N VAL A 580 11.23 47.59 -8.42
CA VAL A 580 11.17 46.12 -8.36
C VAL A 580 11.16 45.62 -6.92
N THR A 581 12.03 46.16 -6.06
CA THR A 581 12.20 45.72 -4.67
C THR A 581 11.65 46.72 -3.66
N ASN A 582 11.49 46.29 -2.40
CA ASN A 582 11.17 47.19 -1.29
C ASN A 582 12.24 48.27 -1.09
N ALA A 583 13.51 47.96 -1.39
CA ALA A 583 14.62 48.90 -1.30
C ALA A 583 14.51 50.00 -2.37
N ASP A 584 14.18 49.64 -3.62
CA ASP A 584 13.97 50.61 -4.71
C ASP A 584 12.84 51.58 -4.39
N VAL A 585 11.71 51.07 -3.88
CA VAL A 585 10.56 51.90 -3.47
C VAL A 585 10.95 52.87 -2.36
N ALA A 586 11.71 52.41 -1.35
CA ALA A 586 12.17 53.25 -0.25
C ALA A 586 13.20 54.30 -0.68
N TYR A 587 14.10 53.96 -1.61
CA TYR A 587 15.08 54.88 -2.18
C TYR A 587 14.39 55.98 -3.00
N LEU A 588 13.55 55.62 -3.98
CA LEU A 588 12.86 56.56 -4.86
C LEU A 588 11.91 57.49 -4.09
N LEU A 589 11.24 56.98 -3.05
CA LEU A 589 10.43 57.78 -2.13
C LEU A 589 11.26 58.80 -1.32
N HIS A 590 12.56 58.55 -1.11
CA HIS A 590 13.46 59.52 -0.47
C HIS A 590 13.94 60.58 -1.47
N ASP A 591 14.35 60.15 -2.67
CA ASP A 591 14.99 61.00 -3.68
C ASP A 591 14.00 62.00 -4.29
N GLU A 592 12.88 61.50 -4.84
CA GLU A 592 11.84 62.31 -5.48
C GLU A 592 11.13 63.27 -4.50
N LYS A 593 11.10 62.89 -3.23
CA LYS A 593 10.63 63.75 -2.13
C LYS A 593 11.50 65.00 -1.95
N ASN A 594 12.80 64.89 -2.20
CA ASN A 594 13.72 66.01 -2.09
C ASN A 594 13.60 66.92 -3.32
N GLU A 595 13.56 66.37 -4.54
CA GLU A 595 13.31 67.14 -5.77
C GLU A 595 12.02 67.99 -5.67
N ILE A 596 10.91 67.39 -5.23
CA ILE A 596 9.64 68.10 -5.03
C ILE A 596 9.74 69.19 -3.95
N ARG A 597 10.61 69.03 -2.95
CA ARG A 597 10.75 69.98 -1.83
C ARG A 597 11.53 71.24 -2.18
N GLU A 598 12.45 71.21 -3.14
CA GLU A 598 13.37 72.32 -3.43
C GLU A 598 12.80 73.37 -4.40
N ILE A 599 11.65 73.10 -5.04
CA ILE A 599 11.02 74.03 -6.02
C ILE A 599 10.50 75.30 -5.34
N GLU A 600 11.03 76.49 -5.63
CA GLU A 600 10.56 77.77 -5.06
C GLU A 600 10.12 78.77 -6.14
N PRO A 601 9.14 79.66 -5.86
CA PRO A 601 8.70 80.67 -6.82
C PRO A 601 9.75 81.78 -6.96
N VAL A 602 10.06 82.15 -8.20
CA VAL A 602 11.06 83.18 -8.51
C VAL A 602 10.39 84.56 -8.49
N ILE A 603 10.63 85.32 -7.43
CA ILE A 603 10.06 86.67 -7.22
C ILE A 603 10.93 87.72 -7.91
N ASN A 604 10.39 88.49 -8.87
CA ASN A 604 11.13 89.62 -9.47
C ASN A 604 10.32 90.92 -9.62
N ARG A 605 9.00 90.85 -9.87
CA ARG A 605 8.29 92.03 -10.39
C ARG A 605 8.07 93.15 -9.37
N LYS A 606 7.55 92.82 -8.18
CA LYS A 606 7.34 93.80 -7.09
C LYS A 606 8.64 94.49 -6.67
N ALA A 607 9.75 93.74 -6.64
CA ALA A 607 11.07 94.30 -6.33
C ALA A 607 11.48 95.38 -7.34
N SER A 608 11.43 95.05 -8.63
CA SER A 608 11.82 95.96 -9.73
C SER A 608 11.00 97.25 -9.77
N ALA A 609 9.70 97.18 -9.46
CA ALA A 609 8.79 98.32 -9.52
C ALA A 609 9.04 99.35 -8.40
N ARG A 610 9.42 98.90 -7.19
CA ARG A 610 9.71 99.78 -6.05
C ARG A 610 10.98 100.60 -6.29
N GLU A 611 12.04 99.98 -6.81
CA GLU A 611 13.34 100.63 -7.12
C GLU A 611 13.21 101.83 -8.07
N GLN A 612 12.37 101.72 -9.10
CA GLN A 612 12.14 102.80 -10.07
C GLN A 612 11.46 104.03 -9.44
N LEU A 613 10.47 103.83 -8.58
CA LEU A 613 9.79 104.91 -7.85
C LEU A 613 10.71 105.59 -6.85
N THR A 614 11.51 104.82 -6.10
CA THR A 614 12.47 105.38 -5.12
C THR A 614 13.50 106.27 -5.79
N THR A 615 13.92 105.94 -7.02
CA THR A 615 14.88 106.75 -7.78
C THR A 615 14.29 108.12 -8.14
N LEU A 616 13.17 108.15 -8.88
CA LEU A 616 12.57 109.40 -9.39
C LEU A 616 12.13 110.35 -8.27
N PHE A 617 11.64 109.82 -7.14
CA PHE A 617 11.27 110.61 -5.97
C PHE A 617 12.43 111.47 -5.44
N ASN A 618 13.64 110.90 -5.35
CA ASN A 618 14.80 111.60 -4.79
C ASN A 618 15.31 112.71 -5.72
N ASP A 619 15.38 112.44 -7.03
CA ASP A 619 15.80 113.44 -8.02
C ASP A 619 14.87 114.67 -8.02
N LYS A 620 13.55 114.43 -8.01
CA LYS A 620 12.54 115.48 -8.02
C LYS A 620 12.58 116.34 -6.76
N LYS A 621 12.83 115.72 -5.59
CA LYS A 621 13.01 116.42 -4.31
C LYS A 621 14.19 117.40 -4.37
N GLN A 622 15.32 116.96 -4.91
CA GLN A 622 16.54 117.76 -4.98
C GLN A 622 16.40 118.98 -5.91
N ALA A 623 15.63 118.85 -6.99
CA ALA A 623 15.32 119.97 -7.90
C ALA A 623 14.49 121.08 -7.19
N ILE A 624 13.50 120.70 -6.39
CA ILE A 624 12.62 121.64 -5.67
C ILE A 624 13.42 122.47 -4.65
N GLU A 625 14.33 121.84 -3.90
CA GLU A 625 15.14 122.50 -2.85
C GLU A 625 16.08 123.60 -3.42
N ALA A 626 16.46 123.52 -4.70
CA ALA A 626 17.42 124.41 -5.33
C ALA A 626 16.88 125.77 -5.83
N ASN A 627 15.56 126.00 -5.84
CA ASN A 627 14.98 127.23 -6.41
C ASN A 627 15.23 128.46 -5.50
N ILE A 628 16.31 129.21 -5.77
CA ILE A 628 16.75 130.39 -5.01
C ILE A 628 15.99 131.69 -5.27
N GLN A 629 15.09 131.73 -6.27
CA GLN A 629 14.20 132.88 -6.47
C GLN A 629 12.98 132.79 -5.56
N ALA A 630 12.47 131.58 -5.35
CA ALA A 630 11.43 131.31 -4.36
C ALA A 630 11.94 131.47 -2.92
N THR A 631 11.03 131.91 -2.05
CA THR A 631 11.21 131.94 -0.59
C THR A 631 11.23 130.52 -0.01
N VAL A 632 11.70 130.39 1.23
CA VAL A 632 11.83 129.07 1.89
C VAL A 632 10.46 128.43 2.09
N GLU A 633 9.46 129.26 2.37
CA GLU A 633 8.07 128.92 2.59
C GLU A 633 7.41 128.34 1.33
N GLU A 634 7.66 128.94 0.17
CA GLU A 634 7.15 128.47 -1.14
C GLU A 634 7.71 127.09 -1.51
N ARG A 635 9.00 126.81 -1.25
CA ARG A 635 9.61 125.49 -1.53
C ARG A 635 9.06 124.37 -0.63
N ASN A 636 8.93 124.64 0.66
CA ASN A 636 8.55 123.62 1.65
C ASN A 636 7.14 123.05 1.43
N SER A 637 6.21 123.81 0.83
CA SER A 637 4.86 123.34 0.52
C SER A 637 4.83 122.24 -0.56
N ILE A 638 5.71 122.33 -1.57
CA ILE A 638 5.76 121.37 -2.67
C ILE A 638 6.48 120.06 -2.25
N LEU A 639 7.51 120.16 -1.41
CA LEU A 639 8.21 118.99 -0.85
C LEU A 639 7.28 118.05 -0.05
N ALA A 640 6.32 118.61 0.69
CA ALA A 640 5.35 117.82 1.45
C ALA A 640 4.37 117.04 0.56
N GLN A 641 4.01 117.57 -0.61
CA GLN A 641 3.12 116.90 -1.57
C GLN A 641 3.83 115.72 -2.25
N LEU A 642 5.10 115.91 -2.61
CA LEU A 642 5.95 114.89 -3.25
C LEU A 642 6.07 113.61 -2.39
N GLN A 643 6.26 113.75 -1.08
CA GLN A 643 6.37 112.64 -0.13
C GLN A 643 5.12 111.75 -0.11
N ASN A 644 3.93 112.37 -0.01
CA ASN A 644 2.66 111.67 0.11
C ASN A 644 2.32 110.81 -1.13
N ILE A 645 2.71 111.28 -2.32
CA ILE A 645 2.54 110.53 -3.57
C ILE A 645 3.40 109.26 -3.55
N TYR A 646 4.67 109.37 -3.13
CA TYR A 646 5.60 108.24 -3.07
C TYR A 646 5.15 107.15 -2.08
N ASP A 647 4.81 107.52 -0.85
CA ASP A 647 4.40 106.55 0.18
C ASP A 647 3.11 105.80 -0.22
N THR A 648 2.18 106.49 -0.90
CA THR A 648 0.96 105.89 -1.46
C THR A 648 1.27 104.89 -2.58
N ALA A 649 2.25 105.18 -3.44
CA ALA A 649 2.60 104.34 -4.59
C ALA A 649 3.21 102.99 -4.16
N ILE A 650 4.09 102.99 -3.16
CA ILE A 650 4.70 101.77 -2.63
C ILE A 650 3.64 100.86 -2.00
N GLY A 651 2.73 101.42 -1.19
CA GLY A 651 1.66 100.68 -0.53
C GLY A 651 0.62 100.04 -1.47
N GLN A 652 0.56 100.48 -2.73
CA GLN A 652 -0.24 99.86 -3.78
C GLN A 652 0.50 98.67 -4.44
N ILE A 653 1.78 98.83 -4.79
CA ILE A 653 2.61 97.76 -5.40
C ILE A 653 2.68 96.51 -4.51
N ASP A 654 2.73 96.70 -3.19
CA ASP A 654 2.76 95.58 -2.24
C ASP A 654 1.45 94.76 -2.26
N GLN A 655 0.31 95.39 -2.55
CA GLN A 655 -1.02 94.75 -2.60
C GLN A 655 -1.38 94.15 -3.97
N ASP A 656 -0.74 94.61 -5.04
CA ASP A 656 -0.95 94.08 -6.39
C ASP A 656 -0.63 92.58 -6.45
N ARG A 657 -1.42 91.82 -7.21
CA ARG A 657 -1.35 90.34 -7.26
C ARG A 657 -0.79 89.79 -8.56
N SER A 658 -0.97 90.49 -9.67
CA SER A 658 -0.44 90.10 -10.98
C SER A 658 0.67 91.02 -11.46
N ASN A 659 1.53 90.51 -12.33
CA ASN A 659 2.58 91.31 -12.99
C ASN A 659 2.01 92.57 -13.66
N ALA A 660 0.85 92.45 -14.31
CA ALA A 660 0.19 93.55 -15.01
C ALA A 660 -0.44 94.60 -14.08
N GLN A 661 -0.72 94.27 -12.82
CA GLN A 661 -1.14 95.25 -11.82
C GLN A 661 0.07 96.07 -11.34
N VAL A 662 1.14 95.41 -10.93
CA VAL A 662 2.41 96.03 -10.48
C VAL A 662 2.94 97.04 -11.50
N ASP A 663 3.01 96.65 -12.77
CA ASP A 663 3.48 97.50 -13.87
C ASP A 663 2.63 98.78 -14.03
N LYS A 664 1.31 98.64 -13.89
CA LYS A 664 0.34 99.75 -14.04
C LYS A 664 0.44 100.74 -12.87
N THR A 665 0.56 100.22 -11.65
CA THR A 665 0.71 101.01 -10.42
C THR A 665 2.01 101.81 -10.43
N ALA A 666 3.12 101.19 -10.84
CA ALA A 666 4.39 101.89 -11.02
C ALA A 666 4.29 103.03 -12.05
N SER A 667 3.77 102.71 -13.25
CA SER A 667 3.69 103.67 -14.37
C SER A 667 2.88 104.93 -14.05
N LEU A 668 1.74 104.79 -13.36
CA LEU A 668 0.88 105.93 -13.00
C LEU A 668 1.53 106.87 -11.98
N ASN A 669 2.18 106.30 -10.97
CA ASN A 669 2.78 107.07 -9.88
C ASN A 669 4.10 107.74 -10.31
N LEU A 670 4.88 107.13 -11.21
CA LEU A 670 6.05 107.74 -11.84
C LEU A 670 5.68 109.05 -12.57
N GLN A 671 4.61 109.04 -13.38
CA GLN A 671 4.13 110.26 -14.05
C GLN A 671 3.69 111.33 -13.04
N THR A 672 2.98 110.95 -11.98
CA THR A 672 2.44 111.89 -10.98
C THR A 672 3.56 112.60 -10.19
N ILE A 673 4.69 111.92 -9.97
CA ILE A 673 5.91 112.51 -9.37
C ILE A 673 6.61 113.49 -10.33
N HIS A 674 6.58 113.22 -11.64
CA HIS A 674 7.28 114.03 -12.63
C HIS A 674 6.77 115.47 -12.75
N ASP A 675 5.47 115.74 -12.50
CA ASP A 675 4.81 116.98 -12.95
C ASP A 675 4.70 118.11 -11.88
N LEU A 676 5.40 118.01 -10.73
CA LEU A 676 5.48 119.05 -9.68
C LEU A 676 6.53 120.16 -9.97
N ASP A 677 6.26 121.44 -9.66
CA ASP A 677 7.22 122.56 -9.80
C ASP A 677 6.92 123.79 -8.89
N VAL A 678 7.82 124.78 -8.82
CA VAL A 678 7.83 125.93 -7.88
C VAL A 678 7.85 127.31 -8.57
N HIS A 679 6.95 128.22 -8.18
CA HIS A 679 6.79 129.56 -8.75
C HIS A 679 7.05 130.69 -7.71
N PRO A 680 8.00 131.63 -7.91
CA PRO A 680 8.30 132.72 -6.96
C PRO A 680 7.39 133.95 -7.10
N ILE A 681 7.03 134.61 -5.98
CA ILE A 681 6.20 135.85 -6.01
C ILE A 681 6.81 137.07 -5.29
N LYS A 682 7.33 136.96 -4.06
CA LYS A 682 7.52 138.14 -3.18
C LYS A 682 8.64 139.13 -3.60
N LYS A 683 9.77 138.67 -4.14
CA LYS A 683 10.93 139.54 -4.43
C LYS A 683 10.68 140.57 -5.54
N PRO A 684 10.13 140.20 -6.74
CA PRO A 684 9.91 141.13 -7.85
C PRO A 684 9.07 142.38 -7.52
N ASP A 685 8.07 142.27 -6.63
CA ASP A 685 7.19 143.40 -6.29
C ASP A 685 7.93 144.54 -5.57
N ALA A 686 8.93 144.23 -4.74
CA ALA A 686 9.65 145.23 -3.96
C ALA A 686 10.68 146.01 -4.78
N GLU A 687 11.35 145.35 -5.74
CA GLU A 687 12.30 145.98 -6.68
C GLU A 687 11.62 147.08 -7.50
N LYS A 688 10.35 146.85 -7.90
CA LYS A 688 9.53 147.82 -8.61
C LYS A 688 9.30 149.11 -7.80
N THR A 689 8.90 149.01 -6.53
CA THR A 689 8.56 150.17 -5.69
C THR A 689 9.75 151.12 -5.50
N ILE A 690 10.95 150.58 -5.28
CA ILE A 690 12.16 151.39 -5.04
C ILE A 690 12.51 152.26 -6.27
N ASN A 691 12.25 151.76 -7.47
CA ASN A 691 12.56 152.46 -8.72
C ASN A 691 11.69 153.71 -8.96
N ASP A 692 10.40 153.67 -8.59
CA ASP A 692 9.47 154.79 -8.84
C ASP A 692 9.77 156.03 -7.97
N ASP A 693 10.15 155.84 -6.70
CA ASP A 693 10.45 156.91 -5.74
C ASP A 693 11.72 157.71 -6.09
N LEU A 694 12.77 157.04 -6.56
CA LEU A 694 14.05 157.66 -6.99
C LEU A 694 13.86 158.64 -8.15
N ALA A 695 12.96 158.32 -9.08
CA ALA A 695 12.67 159.17 -10.23
C ALA A 695 12.07 160.53 -9.82
N ARG A 696 11.23 160.55 -8.77
CA ARG A 696 10.57 161.78 -8.28
C ARG A 696 11.58 162.81 -7.78
N VAL A 697 12.45 162.43 -6.84
CA VAL A 697 13.35 163.38 -6.16
C VAL A 697 14.42 163.93 -7.11
N THR A 698 14.88 163.11 -8.07
CA THR A 698 15.82 163.51 -9.13
C THR A 698 15.34 164.74 -9.92
N ALA A 699 14.03 164.82 -10.23
CA ALA A 699 13.46 165.93 -11.01
C ALA A 699 13.36 167.25 -10.22
N LEU A 700 13.32 167.19 -8.88
CA LEU A 700 13.14 168.35 -8.01
C LEU A 700 14.44 169.17 -7.91
N VAL A 701 15.59 168.48 -7.76
CA VAL A 701 16.93 169.08 -7.66
C VAL A 701 17.31 169.91 -8.89
N GLN A 702 16.91 169.47 -10.09
CA GLN A 702 17.37 170.08 -11.35
C GLN A 702 16.83 171.50 -11.59
N ASN A 703 15.64 171.84 -11.07
CA ASN A 703 14.87 173.00 -11.52
C ASN A 703 15.14 174.34 -10.79
N TYR A 704 15.85 174.35 -9.66
CA TYR A 704 16.06 175.57 -8.85
C TYR A 704 16.96 176.64 -9.54
N ARG A 705 16.69 177.93 -9.33
CA ARG A 705 17.38 179.04 -10.04
C ARG A 705 18.28 179.97 -9.21
N LYS A 706 18.40 179.77 -7.90
CA LYS A 706 19.16 180.67 -6.99
C LYS A 706 20.35 180.01 -6.27
N VAL A 707 20.79 178.85 -6.76
CA VAL A 707 21.90 178.08 -6.17
C VAL A 707 22.96 177.84 -7.24
N SER A 708 24.24 177.88 -6.86
CA SER A 708 25.38 177.59 -7.74
C SER A 708 25.24 176.23 -8.44
N ASN A 709 25.66 176.17 -9.71
CA ASN A 709 25.57 174.96 -10.55
C ASN A 709 26.33 173.76 -9.95
N ARG A 710 27.35 174.00 -9.12
CA ARG A 710 28.14 172.95 -8.46
C ARG A 710 27.29 172.14 -7.48
N ASN A 711 26.57 172.81 -6.58
CA ASN A 711 25.81 172.16 -5.50
C ASN A 711 24.68 171.24 -6.03
N LYS A 712 24.12 171.56 -7.21
CA LYS A 712 23.14 170.68 -7.89
C LYS A 712 23.75 169.35 -8.34
N ALA A 713 25.01 169.36 -8.80
CA ALA A 713 25.67 168.18 -9.31
C ALA A 713 25.96 167.17 -8.18
N ASP A 714 26.35 167.66 -7.00
CA ASP A 714 26.65 166.80 -5.85
C ASP A 714 25.39 166.12 -5.27
N ALA A 715 24.25 166.83 -5.22
CA ALA A 715 22.97 166.25 -4.79
C ALA A 715 22.47 165.13 -5.72
N LEU A 716 22.56 165.30 -7.05
CA LEU A 716 22.20 164.25 -8.02
C LEU A 716 23.10 163.00 -7.89
N LYS A 717 24.36 163.20 -7.47
CA LYS A 717 25.33 162.12 -7.23
C LYS A 717 24.93 161.24 -6.06
N ALA A 718 24.42 161.84 -4.98
CA ALA A 718 23.93 161.12 -3.80
C ALA A 718 22.71 160.23 -4.12
N ILE A 719 21.73 160.75 -4.85
CA ILE A 719 20.53 160.01 -5.28
C ILE A 719 20.93 158.77 -6.11
N THR A 720 21.92 158.92 -6.99
CA THR A 720 22.41 157.83 -7.85
C THR A 720 23.07 156.70 -7.04
N ALA A 721 23.75 157.03 -5.94
CA ALA A 721 24.37 156.03 -5.06
C ALA A 721 23.35 155.21 -4.27
N LEU A 722 22.24 155.84 -3.82
CA LEU A 722 21.21 155.18 -3.00
C LEU A 722 20.54 154.01 -3.72
N LYS A 723 20.30 154.14 -5.04
CA LYS A 723 19.71 153.05 -5.83
C LYS A 723 20.55 151.77 -5.76
N LEU A 724 21.84 151.90 -6.04
CA LEU A 724 22.75 150.77 -6.22
C LEU A 724 22.89 149.91 -4.95
N GLN A 725 22.67 150.50 -3.77
CA GLN A 725 22.66 149.77 -2.50
C GLN A 725 21.41 148.88 -2.34
N MET A 726 20.23 149.40 -2.70
CA MET A 726 18.96 148.71 -2.45
C MET A 726 18.73 147.52 -3.37
N ASP A 727 19.17 147.62 -4.63
CA ASP A 727 19.07 146.51 -5.60
C ASP A 727 19.87 145.27 -5.13
N GLU A 728 21.00 145.44 -4.43
CA GLU A 728 21.79 144.33 -3.83
C GLU A 728 21.24 143.87 -2.45
N GLU A 729 20.66 144.76 -1.65
CA GLU A 729 19.96 144.34 -0.41
C GLU A 729 18.73 143.46 -0.74
N LEU A 730 17.96 143.76 -1.79
CA LEU A 730 16.85 142.91 -2.25
C LEU A 730 17.30 141.53 -2.76
N LYS A 731 18.45 141.49 -3.44
CA LYS A 731 19.07 140.28 -3.97
C LYS A 731 19.41 139.27 -2.87
N THR A 732 19.88 139.79 -1.72
CA THR A 732 20.40 139.00 -0.59
C THR A 732 19.33 138.57 0.42
N ALA A 733 18.14 139.17 0.39
CA ALA A 733 16.95 138.73 1.13
C ALA A 733 16.63 137.22 0.89
N ARG A 734 16.16 136.51 1.92
CA ARG A 734 15.85 135.06 1.83
C ARG A 734 14.43 134.67 2.26
N THR A 735 13.86 135.44 3.18
CA THR A 735 12.49 135.30 3.69
C THR A 735 11.61 136.44 3.18
N ASN A 736 10.29 136.29 3.33
CA ASN A 736 9.35 137.36 3.03
C ASN A 736 9.61 138.65 3.87
N ALA A 737 10.13 138.49 5.09
CA ALA A 737 10.40 139.59 6.02
C ALA A 737 11.67 140.38 5.68
N ASP A 738 12.69 139.73 5.11
CA ASP A 738 13.92 140.41 4.69
C ASP A 738 13.63 141.44 3.58
N VAL A 739 12.76 141.08 2.63
CA VAL A 739 12.34 141.92 1.49
C VAL A 739 11.68 143.22 1.98
N ASP A 740 10.75 143.11 2.93
CA ASP A 740 10.04 144.26 3.51
C ASP A 740 10.98 145.18 4.33
N ALA A 741 12.10 144.66 4.83
CA ALA A 741 13.08 145.43 5.59
C ALA A 741 13.98 146.34 4.71
N VAL A 742 14.19 145.99 3.44
CA VAL A 742 14.99 146.81 2.49
C VAL A 742 14.24 148.08 2.10
N LEU A 743 12.97 147.92 1.68
CA LEU A 743 12.04 149.00 1.35
C LEU A 743 11.97 150.09 2.43
N LYS A 744 12.08 149.70 3.70
CA LYS A 744 12.02 150.63 4.83
C LYS A 744 13.27 151.52 4.98
N ARG A 745 14.46 151.03 4.60
CA ARG A 745 15.73 151.78 4.71
C ARG A 745 15.83 152.84 3.61
N PHE A 746 15.49 152.43 2.40
CA PHE A 746 15.45 153.25 1.20
C PHE A 746 14.74 154.60 1.43
N ASN A 747 13.51 154.55 1.97
CA ASN A 747 12.68 155.73 2.19
C ASN A 747 13.24 156.74 3.22
N VAL A 748 14.12 156.32 4.13
CA VAL A 748 14.75 157.23 5.10
C VAL A 748 15.85 158.06 4.42
N ALA A 749 16.82 157.38 3.77
CA ALA A 749 17.97 158.03 3.17
C ALA A 749 17.62 158.95 1.97
N LEU A 750 16.46 158.74 1.36
CA LEU A 750 15.94 159.63 0.30
C LEU A 750 15.54 161.02 0.85
N SER A 751 15.14 161.11 2.13
CA SER A 751 14.63 162.33 2.77
C SER A 751 15.74 163.30 3.18
N ASP A 752 16.90 162.81 3.59
CA ASP A 752 18.01 163.66 4.07
C ASP A 752 18.61 164.56 2.96
N ILE A 753 18.52 164.10 1.70
CA ILE A 753 19.07 164.80 0.53
C ILE A 753 18.31 166.12 0.23
N GLU A 754 17.01 166.18 0.53
CA GLU A 754 16.18 167.36 0.23
C GLU A 754 16.48 168.55 1.15
N ALA A 755 16.87 168.29 2.40
CA ALA A 755 17.11 169.34 3.41
C ALA A 755 18.30 170.26 3.06
N VAL A 756 19.41 169.68 2.61
CA VAL A 756 20.71 170.36 2.41
C VAL A 756 20.64 171.49 1.37
N ILE A 757 19.73 171.40 0.39
CA ILE A 757 19.62 172.38 -0.70
C ILE A 757 19.07 173.74 -0.20
N THR A 758 18.27 173.75 0.86
CA THR A 758 17.52 174.94 1.31
C THR A 758 18.40 175.96 2.05
N GLU A 759 19.45 175.51 2.76
CA GLU A 759 20.22 176.36 3.66
C GLU A 759 21.12 177.37 2.91
N LYS A 760 21.79 176.93 1.83
CA LYS A 760 22.74 177.77 1.06
C LYS A 760 22.08 178.95 0.31
N GLU A 761 20.75 179.02 0.15
CA GLU A 761 20.07 180.16 -0.53
C GLU A 761 20.12 181.46 0.30
N ASN A 762 20.03 181.38 1.64
CA ASN A 762 19.82 182.56 2.49
C ASN A 762 21.06 183.47 2.61
N SER A 763 22.26 182.95 2.39
CA SER A 763 23.52 183.68 2.58
C SER A 763 23.76 184.78 1.54
N LEU A 764 23.43 184.52 0.27
CA LEU A 764 23.66 185.44 -0.85
C LEU A 764 22.86 186.74 -0.76
N LEU A 765 21.65 186.70 -0.17
CA LEU A 765 20.71 187.82 -0.15
C LEU A 765 21.15 189.02 0.73
N ARG A 766 22.20 188.87 1.54
CA ARG A 766 22.65 189.89 2.51
C ARG A 766 23.68 190.88 1.99
N ILE A 767 24.52 190.49 1.01
CA ILE A 767 25.69 191.29 0.62
C ILE A 767 25.28 192.50 -0.26
N ASP A 768 24.45 192.25 -1.28
CA ASP A 768 24.03 193.24 -2.28
C ASP A 768 23.36 194.49 -1.66
N ASN A 769 22.60 194.30 -0.58
CA ASN A 769 21.84 195.35 0.09
C ASN A 769 22.72 196.36 0.86
N ILE A 770 23.93 195.97 1.27
CA ILE A 770 24.86 196.85 2.02
C ILE A 770 25.55 197.85 1.08
N ALA A 771 26.01 197.40 -0.08
CA ALA A 771 26.74 198.23 -1.04
C ALA A 771 25.92 199.43 -1.56
N GLN A 772 24.62 199.21 -1.81
CA GLN A 772 23.67 200.21 -2.29
C GLN A 772 23.59 201.45 -1.38
N GLN A 773 23.64 201.27 -0.05
CA GLN A 773 23.42 202.36 0.90
C GLN A 773 24.60 203.34 1.03
N THR A 774 25.83 202.83 0.86
CA THR A 774 27.07 203.63 1.05
C THR A 774 27.23 204.69 -0.05
N TYR A 775 26.93 204.32 -1.30
CA TYR A 775 27.07 205.20 -2.46
C TYR A 775 26.16 206.44 -2.40
N ALA A 776 24.97 206.31 -1.82
CA ALA A 776 23.98 207.39 -1.75
C ALA A 776 24.43 208.59 -0.89
N LYS A 777 25.21 208.36 0.18
CA LYS A 777 25.56 209.41 1.16
C LYS A 777 26.65 210.37 0.65
N PHE A 778 27.66 209.87 -0.06
CA PHE A 778 28.77 210.70 -0.56
C PHE A 778 28.37 211.67 -1.67
N LYS A 779 27.30 211.38 -2.40
CA LYS A 779 26.83 212.16 -3.56
C LYS A 779 26.38 213.60 -3.22
N ALA A 780 26.08 213.91 -1.96
CA ALA A 780 25.55 215.20 -1.55
C ALA A 780 26.60 216.26 -1.15
N ILE A 781 27.87 215.87 -0.95
CA ILE A 781 28.84 216.69 -0.20
C ILE A 781 30.23 216.79 -0.87
N ALA A 782 30.45 216.12 -2.01
CA ALA A 782 31.77 215.96 -2.61
C ALA A 782 31.83 216.46 -4.08
N THR A 783 33.03 216.83 -4.53
CA THR A 783 33.28 217.26 -5.92
C THR A 783 33.35 216.06 -6.90
N PRO A 784 33.19 216.27 -8.22
CA PRO A 784 33.10 215.17 -9.19
C PRO A 784 34.29 214.20 -9.18
N GLU A 785 35.52 214.70 -9.02
CA GLU A 785 36.73 213.87 -8.98
C GLU A 785 36.84 213.03 -7.68
N GLN A 786 36.24 213.50 -6.59
CA GLN A 786 36.15 212.77 -5.33
C GLN A 786 35.07 211.68 -5.41
N LEU A 787 33.93 211.98 -6.04
CA LEU A 787 32.83 211.03 -6.21
C LEU A 787 33.20 209.83 -7.11
N ALA A 788 34.04 210.07 -8.13
CA ALA A 788 34.53 209.01 -9.01
C ALA A 788 35.33 207.92 -8.27
N LYS A 789 36.15 208.31 -7.28
CA LYS A 789 36.96 207.36 -6.48
C LYS A 789 36.11 206.50 -5.55
N VAL A 790 35.10 207.08 -4.92
CA VAL A 790 34.19 206.34 -4.01
C VAL A 790 33.39 205.27 -4.74
N LYS A 791 33.08 205.45 -6.04
CA LYS A 791 32.34 204.42 -6.80
C LYS A 791 33.15 203.13 -6.98
N VAL A 792 34.43 203.24 -7.36
CA VAL A 792 35.30 202.09 -7.64
C VAL A 792 35.43 201.17 -6.40
N LEU A 793 35.56 201.78 -5.23
CA LEU A 793 35.68 201.05 -3.95
C LEU A 793 34.41 200.28 -3.55
N ILE A 794 33.23 200.70 -4.01
CA ILE A 794 31.96 200.01 -3.75
C ILE A 794 31.71 198.89 -4.77
N ASP A 795 32.05 199.10 -6.05
CA ASP A 795 31.96 198.05 -7.07
C ASP A 795 32.90 196.87 -6.72
N GLN A 796 34.09 197.16 -6.16
CA GLN A 796 35.05 196.17 -5.64
C GLN A 796 34.46 195.32 -4.50
N TYR A 797 33.82 195.95 -3.52
CA TYR A 797 33.27 195.29 -2.32
C TYR A 797 32.21 194.21 -2.64
N VAL A 798 31.41 194.40 -3.69
CA VAL A 798 30.41 193.41 -4.13
C VAL A 798 31.04 192.22 -4.84
N ALA A 799 32.10 192.44 -5.63
CA ALA A 799 32.82 191.37 -6.32
C ALA A 799 33.49 190.43 -5.31
N ASP A 800 34.19 190.98 -4.33
CA ASP A 800 34.89 190.20 -3.30
C ASP A 800 33.91 189.49 -2.36
N GLY A 801 32.79 190.13 -1.99
CA GLY A 801 31.76 189.53 -1.15
C GLY A 801 31.10 188.28 -1.75
N ASN A 802 30.84 188.28 -3.07
CA ASN A 802 30.33 187.07 -3.74
C ASN A 802 31.38 185.94 -3.75
N ARG A 803 32.65 186.29 -3.98
CA ARG A 803 33.77 185.33 -3.99
C ARG A 803 34.00 184.68 -2.62
N MET A 804 33.83 185.44 -1.54
CA MET A 804 33.92 184.95 -0.16
C MET A 804 32.85 183.89 0.19
N ILE A 805 31.72 183.83 -0.53
CA ILE A 805 30.69 182.79 -0.34
C ILE A 805 31.04 181.49 -1.09
N ASP A 806 31.71 181.57 -2.25
CA ASP A 806 32.15 180.39 -3.01
C ASP A 806 33.48 179.78 -2.47
N GLU A 807 34.24 180.53 -1.65
CA GLU A 807 35.50 180.10 -1.03
C GLU A 807 35.36 179.80 0.50
N ASP A 808 34.13 179.68 1.03
CA ASP A 808 33.77 179.40 2.45
C ASP A 808 34.53 180.28 3.48
N ALA A 809 34.69 181.59 3.20
CA ALA A 809 35.43 182.53 4.05
C ALA A 809 34.73 182.82 5.40
N THR A 810 35.51 183.11 6.46
CA THR A 810 34.95 183.28 7.80
C THR A 810 34.34 184.65 8.05
N LEU A 811 33.45 184.73 9.03
CA LEU A 811 32.82 185.98 9.48
C LEU A 811 33.83 187.05 9.95
N ASN A 812 35.07 186.66 10.27
CA ASN A 812 36.12 187.60 10.67
C ASN A 812 36.84 188.22 9.46
N ASP A 813 37.05 187.43 8.40
CA ASP A 813 37.71 187.87 7.16
C ASP A 813 36.83 188.89 6.42
N ILE A 814 35.53 188.60 6.34
CA ILE A 814 34.50 189.50 5.79
C ILE A 814 34.53 190.86 6.50
N LYS A 815 34.65 190.87 7.84
CA LYS A 815 34.71 192.10 8.64
C LYS A 815 35.98 192.92 8.42
N GLN A 816 37.13 192.27 8.25
CA GLN A 816 38.38 192.98 7.94
C GLN A 816 38.27 193.71 6.58
N HIS A 817 37.71 193.04 5.57
CA HIS A 817 37.56 193.62 4.24
C HIS A 817 36.59 194.83 4.23
N THR A 818 35.47 194.75 4.96
CA THR A 818 34.57 195.90 5.14
C THR A 818 35.28 197.09 5.79
N GLN A 819 36.13 196.87 6.80
CA GLN A 819 36.79 197.97 7.52
C GLN A 819 37.85 198.68 6.65
N PHE A 820 38.64 197.92 5.88
CA PHE A 820 39.66 198.46 4.97
C PHE A 820 39.08 199.48 3.97
N ILE A 821 37.95 199.13 3.34
CA ILE A 821 37.25 200.00 2.39
C ILE A 821 36.69 201.27 3.05
N VAL A 822 36.29 201.22 4.32
CA VAL A 822 35.79 202.38 5.07
C VAL A 822 36.92 203.37 5.40
N ASP A 823 38.11 202.87 5.74
CA ASP A 823 39.22 203.72 6.18
C ASP A 823 39.87 204.49 5.01
N GLU A 824 39.97 203.93 3.80
CA GLU A 824 40.43 204.67 2.61
C GLU A 824 39.54 205.87 2.26
N ILE A 825 38.23 205.72 2.44
CA ILE A 825 37.22 206.75 2.10
C ILE A 825 37.34 208.01 2.98
N LEU A 826 37.95 207.90 4.17
CA LEU A 826 38.11 209.00 5.13
C LEU A 826 39.35 209.90 4.90
N ALA A 827 40.25 209.54 3.99
CA ALA A 827 41.57 210.19 3.87
C ALA A 827 41.57 211.56 3.12
N ILE A 828 40.47 211.94 2.47
CA ILE A 828 40.41 213.09 1.54
C ILE A 828 40.10 214.40 2.30
N LYS A 829 41.09 215.30 2.41
CA LYS A 829 40.96 216.56 3.19
C LYS A 829 40.55 217.78 2.36
N LEU A 830 39.53 218.49 2.85
CA LEU A 830 39.21 219.89 2.55
C LEU A 830 39.67 220.79 3.72
N PRO A 831 39.94 222.09 3.50
CA PRO A 831 40.40 222.99 4.56
C PRO A 831 39.29 223.39 5.55
N ALA A 832 39.71 223.78 6.76
CA ALA A 832 38.89 224.33 7.84
C ALA A 832 38.37 225.76 7.48
N GLU A 833 37.46 226.41 8.22
CA GLU A 833 37.16 226.26 9.66
C GLU A 833 35.69 226.57 10.01
N ALA A 834 35.40 226.60 11.31
CA ALA A 834 34.09 226.77 11.89
C ALA A 834 33.45 228.16 11.65
N THR A 835 32.11 228.21 11.69
CA THR A 835 31.36 229.01 12.67
C THR A 835 29.91 228.51 12.69
N LYS A 836 29.38 227.97 13.80
CA LYS A 836 28.94 228.59 15.08
C LYS A 836 27.47 229.04 15.06
N VAL A 837 26.80 228.69 16.16
CA VAL A 837 25.83 229.53 16.91
C VAL A 837 24.45 229.74 16.28
N SER A 838 23.49 228.98 16.83
CA SER A 838 22.13 229.44 17.18
C SER A 838 21.15 229.71 16.01
N PRO A 839 19.86 230.04 16.25
CA PRO A 839 19.14 230.16 17.53
C PRO A 839 17.81 229.36 17.61
N LYS A 840 17.08 229.56 18.72
CA LYS A 840 15.65 229.22 18.98
C LYS A 840 15.35 227.70 19.13
N GLU A 841 14.56 227.20 20.09
CA GLU A 841 13.36 227.67 20.83
C GLU A 841 12.02 227.34 20.09
N ILE A 842 10.99 226.98 20.87
CA ILE A 842 9.57 226.71 20.51
C ILE A 842 9.17 225.24 20.12
N GLN A 843 8.48 224.56 21.08
CA GLN A 843 7.20 223.77 21.07
C GLN A 843 6.65 223.07 19.78
N PRO A 844 5.69 222.07 19.84
CA PRO A 844 4.97 221.42 20.97
C PRO A 844 4.92 219.85 20.91
N ALA A 845 3.90 219.22 21.55
CA ALA A 845 3.62 217.76 21.72
C ALA A 845 2.66 217.18 20.62
N PRO A 846 1.96 215.98 20.67
CA PRO A 846 1.69 215.04 21.81
C PRO A 846 1.47 213.48 21.58
N LYS A 847 1.68 212.69 22.67
CA LYS A 847 0.85 211.55 23.25
C LYS A 847 0.54 210.17 22.57
N VAL A 848 0.51 209.10 23.43
CA VAL A 848 -0.48 207.95 23.56
C VAL A 848 -0.40 206.75 22.55
N CYS A 849 -0.65 205.44 22.80
CA CYS A 849 -0.91 204.54 23.99
C CYS A 849 -0.74 203.00 23.60
N THR A 850 -0.22 202.03 24.40
CA THR A 850 -0.75 201.09 25.46
C THR A 850 -1.22 199.63 25.01
N PRO A 851 -1.81 198.66 25.81
CA PRO A 851 -1.22 197.29 26.07
C PRO A 851 -2.20 196.03 26.16
N ILE A 852 -1.87 194.90 26.91
CA ILE A 852 -2.71 193.83 27.62
C ILE A 852 -2.50 192.29 27.21
N LYS A 853 -2.01 191.33 28.07
CA LYS A 853 -2.54 190.21 29.01
C LYS A 853 -3.11 188.87 28.38
N LYS A 854 -3.23 187.64 28.99
CA LYS A 854 -2.75 186.86 30.22
C LYS A 854 -2.69 185.29 29.93
N GLU A 855 -2.98 184.17 30.67
CA GLU A 855 -3.71 183.69 31.92
C GLU A 855 -3.30 182.20 32.37
N GLU A 856 -3.91 181.51 33.38
CA GLU A 856 -3.47 180.21 34.07
C GLU A 856 -4.50 178.99 34.07
N THR A 857 -4.55 177.82 34.80
CA THR A 857 -4.06 177.29 36.15
C THR A 857 -4.31 175.74 36.46
N HIS A 858 -3.40 174.98 37.16
CA HIS A 858 -3.48 173.81 38.16
C HIS A 858 -4.45 172.54 38.06
N GLU A 859 -4.40 171.37 38.81
CA GLU A 859 -3.39 170.49 39.54
C GLU A 859 -3.98 169.20 40.31
N SER A 860 -3.22 168.06 40.46
CA SER A 860 -3.27 166.96 41.51
C SER A 860 -4.22 165.71 41.37
N ARG A 861 -4.22 164.55 42.13
CA ARG A 861 -3.79 164.13 43.52
C ARG A 861 -3.48 162.57 43.74
N LYS A 862 -3.48 161.99 44.99
CA LYS A 862 -2.93 160.65 45.45
C LYS A 862 -3.96 159.73 46.26
N VAL A 863 -3.75 158.55 46.94
CA VAL A 863 -2.60 157.68 47.46
C VAL A 863 -3.03 156.24 48.00
N GLU A 864 -2.07 155.28 48.24
CA GLU A 864 -2.09 153.99 49.08
C GLU A 864 -3.00 152.75 48.70
N LYS A 865 -2.86 151.45 49.18
CA LYS A 865 -2.01 150.70 50.17
C LYS A 865 -1.87 149.13 49.97
N GLU A 866 -0.92 148.51 50.69
CA GLU A 866 -0.54 147.10 51.16
C GLU A 866 -1.31 145.74 50.89
N LEU A 867 -0.53 144.66 50.55
CA LEU A 867 -0.22 143.32 51.21
C LEU A 867 -1.28 142.46 52.02
N PRO A 868 -1.07 141.15 52.47
CA PRO A 868 -0.14 140.01 52.13
C PRO A 868 -0.69 138.51 52.20
N ASN A 869 0.15 137.49 51.86
CA ASN A 869 0.26 136.06 52.38
C ASN A 869 -0.91 135.01 52.18
N THR A 870 -0.83 133.66 52.38
CA THR A 870 0.15 132.60 52.86
C THR A 870 -0.19 131.17 52.32
N GLY A 871 0.77 130.21 52.24
CA GLY A 871 0.57 128.72 52.35
C GLY A 871 0.13 127.92 51.09
N SER A 872 0.17 126.56 51.00
CA SER A 872 0.77 125.47 51.85
C SER A 872 0.64 124.04 51.21
N GLU A 873 1.67 123.19 51.38
CA GLU A 873 1.69 121.69 51.62
C GLU A 873 0.96 120.61 50.76
N GLY A 874 1.58 119.40 50.70
CA GLY A 874 0.94 118.07 50.47
C GLY A 874 1.01 117.46 49.04
N MET A 875 1.04 116.12 48.80
CA MET A 875 1.17 114.94 49.70
C MET A 875 1.60 113.65 48.91
N ASP A 876 1.91 112.56 49.62
CA ASP A 876 2.48 111.22 49.29
C ASP A 876 1.76 110.35 48.19
N LEU A 877 2.19 109.14 47.73
CA LEU A 877 2.94 107.97 48.30
C LEU A 877 2.21 107.28 49.50
N PRO A 878 2.68 106.15 50.08
CA PRO A 878 3.28 104.92 49.56
C PRO A 878 2.57 103.62 50.05
N LEU A 879 3.04 102.43 49.59
CA LEU A 879 3.23 101.16 50.34
C LEU A 879 3.79 100.13 49.30
N LYS A 880 4.98 99.49 49.41
CA LYS A 880 5.59 98.66 50.49
C LYS A 880 4.74 97.43 50.81
N GLU A 881 5.31 96.23 51.00
CA GLU A 881 6.67 95.86 51.46
C GLU A 881 7.43 95.00 50.39
N PHE A 882 8.67 94.51 50.53
CA PHE A 882 9.56 94.28 51.69
C PHE A 882 11.06 94.48 51.33
N ALA A 883 11.92 94.54 52.37
CA ALA A 883 13.41 94.61 52.48
C ALA A 883 14.31 94.49 51.20
N LEU A 884 15.45 95.22 51.07
CA LEU A 884 16.72 95.06 51.82
C LEU A 884 17.21 93.59 51.84
N ILE A 885 18.47 93.23 51.54
CA ILE A 885 19.75 93.85 51.92
C ILE A 885 20.77 93.83 50.76
N THR A 886 21.72 94.77 50.78
CA THR A 886 22.84 94.93 49.84
C THR A 886 23.85 93.76 49.87
N GLY A 887 24.20 93.22 48.70
CA GLY A 887 25.30 92.25 48.53
C GLY A 887 25.89 92.36 47.13
N ALA A 888 26.91 93.20 46.95
CA ALA A 888 27.33 93.64 45.62
C ALA A 888 28.41 92.76 44.96
N ALA A 889 28.07 92.13 43.82
CA ALA A 889 28.77 92.36 42.53
C ALA A 889 28.23 91.47 41.38
N LEU A 890 27.93 92.10 40.24
CA LEU A 890 28.07 91.57 38.87
C LEU A 890 27.47 90.17 38.52
N LEU A 891 26.13 90.18 38.37
CA LEU A 891 25.38 89.55 37.25
C LEU A 891 25.87 88.20 36.66
N ALA A 892 25.28 87.11 37.15
CA ALA A 892 25.06 85.85 36.42
C ALA A 892 23.66 85.32 36.79
N ARG A 893 22.81 84.84 35.87
CA ARG A 893 22.74 83.49 35.25
C ARG A 893 21.55 83.50 34.23
N ARG A 894 21.39 82.68 33.17
CA ARG A 894 21.84 81.35 32.70
C ARG A 894 20.74 80.25 32.78
N ARG A 895 20.04 79.99 31.65
CA ARG A 895 19.11 78.85 31.33
C ARG A 895 17.85 78.76 32.22
N THR A 896 16.69 78.20 31.84
CA THR A 896 16.23 77.22 30.80
C THR A 896 15.01 77.77 30.02
N LYS A 897 14.58 77.35 28.82
CA LYS A 897 14.43 76.07 28.08
C LYS A 897 13.16 75.24 28.42
N ASN A 898 12.21 75.21 27.46
CA ASN A 898 11.10 74.24 27.23
C ASN A 898 9.97 74.20 28.31
N GLU A 899 8.68 74.34 27.96
CA GLU A 899 7.67 73.35 27.46
C GLU A 899 6.41 73.49 28.39
N LYS A 900 5.19 72.96 28.17
CA LYS A 900 4.64 71.94 27.24
C LYS A 900 3.10 72.06 27.11
N GLU A 901 2.53 71.40 26.09
CA GLU A 901 1.23 70.69 26.01
C GLU A 901 -0.04 71.19 26.74
N SER A 902 -1.13 71.28 25.97
CA SER A 902 -2.14 70.20 25.93
C SER A 902 -2.74 70.06 24.52
#